data_AF-A0AA92EE48-F1
#
_entry.id   AF-A0AA92EE48-F1
#
_cell.length_a   1.000
_cell.length_b   1.000
_cell.length_c   1.000
_cell.angle_alpha   90.00
_cell.angle_beta   90.00
_cell.angle_gamma   90.00
#
_symmetry.space_group_name_H-M   'P 1'
#
loop_
_entity.id
_entity.type
_entity.pdbx_description
1 polymer ?
#
loop_
_entity_poly.entity_id
_entity_poly.type
_entity_poly.pdbx_seq_one_letter_code
_entity_poly.pdbx_strand_id
1 'polypeptide(L)'
;MTSNSRRGFLRSAAQLAAAAMGAMPAGIRQALAIPAYNARRSIEDVQHIVILMQENRAFDHYFGTLRGVRGYGDTRTITLPSGKPVWHQPLAGGVGEVLPFRPGAPDLGLQFLQDLPHGWNDTHAAVNGGRYDGWVPHKGTTTMAYLTRQDIPFHYALADAFTLCDAYHCSTPTSTDPNRYYMWTGYVGNDGAGGGPVIDNAELGYGWSTYPEVLERAGIAWKIYQDVGNGLDANGAWGWTSDAYIGNYGDNSLLYFKQYQNAQPGNPLYDKARTGTHVSAGDGYFDILKRDVRNGTLPQVSWIAAPEAFSEHPNWPANYGAWYIDQVLQILTSNPAVWSKTVLLVTYDENDGFFDHLVPPFAASGGNGLSTVDTGGESFPGNSQYVPGSYGLGQRVPMLVVSPWSRGGWVCSQTFDHTSIIRFIEQRFARTHDVVSPNISKWRRAVCGDLTAAFNFADPNGAVPALPGTSAYAPNDRQRHPDYIPLPPLVQSVPKQEAGVRPARALPYELFVRGRHDEAAGRFQIDFANTGEAGAAFLVYAAGGPDAPRSYTVEAGKRLSDKLPVNAGGTYDFTVHGPNGFLRRFAGRLSLSGLLHPHGHALEVKESYDVANGNLELRLINHGRAPSTFILKSAYTGATVQRVVRAGDDASVYLDLRGEHGWYDLTVTASTDAGFRRRLAGHVETGRASASDPALGA
;
A
#
# COMPACT_ATOMS: atom_id res chain seq x y z
N MET A 1 -49.96 -18.12 5.62
CA MET A 1 -49.51 -16.72 5.52
C MET A 1 -49.13 -16.24 6.91
N THR A 2 -47.87 -16.38 7.32
CA THR A 2 -47.36 -15.77 8.56
C THR A 2 -46.62 -14.49 8.16
N SER A 3 -47.15 -13.34 8.58
CA SER A 3 -46.55 -12.05 8.33
C SER A 3 -45.20 -11.95 9.06
N ASN A 4 -44.09 -11.93 8.33
CA ASN A 4 -42.79 -11.55 8.89
C ASN A 4 -42.81 -10.07 9.25
N SER A 5 -43.14 -9.75 10.51
CA SER A 5 -43.13 -8.37 10.99
C SER A 5 -41.71 -7.80 11.01
N ARG A 6 -41.54 -6.51 10.71
CA ARG A 6 -40.27 -5.77 10.87
C ARG A 6 -39.60 -6.00 12.23
N ARG A 7 -40.39 -6.20 13.27
CA ARG A 7 -39.93 -6.50 14.64
C ARG A 7 -39.30 -7.91 14.75
N GLY A 8 -39.79 -8.89 13.99
CA GLY A 8 -39.16 -10.21 13.88
C GLY A 8 -37.82 -10.14 13.16
N PHE A 9 -37.75 -9.44 12.02
CA PHE A 9 -36.49 -9.20 11.30
C PHE A 9 -35.45 -8.47 12.15
N LEU A 10 -35.82 -7.40 12.86
CA LEU A 10 -34.91 -6.67 13.75
C LEU A 10 -34.44 -7.52 14.94
N ARG A 11 -35.28 -8.40 15.48
CA ARG A 11 -34.89 -9.34 16.55
C ARG A 11 -33.93 -10.41 16.03
N SER A 12 -34.19 -10.98 14.85
CA SER A 12 -33.30 -11.95 14.21
C SER A 12 -31.96 -11.31 13.82
N ALA A 13 -31.97 -10.09 13.29
CA ALA A 13 -30.77 -9.32 12.99
C ALA A 13 -29.97 -8.97 14.26
N ALA A 14 -30.64 -8.59 15.35
CA ALA A 14 -30.00 -8.34 16.63
C ALA A 14 -29.43 -9.62 17.26
N GLN A 15 -30.10 -10.77 17.12
CA GLN A 15 -29.61 -12.08 17.59
C GLN A 15 -28.40 -12.56 16.78
N LEU A 16 -28.41 -12.40 15.45
CA LEU A 16 -27.27 -12.68 14.59
C LEU A 16 -26.10 -11.73 14.89
N ALA A 17 -26.36 -10.44 15.09
CA ALA A 17 -25.33 -9.47 15.49
C ALA A 17 -24.74 -9.78 16.87
N ALA A 18 -25.56 -10.21 17.84
CA ALA A 18 -25.09 -10.60 19.17
C ALA A 18 -24.26 -11.90 19.14
N ALA A 19 -24.66 -12.90 18.35
CA ALA A 19 -23.90 -14.14 18.15
C ALA A 19 -22.57 -13.89 17.42
N ALA A 20 -22.57 -13.00 16.42
CA ALA A 20 -21.38 -12.58 15.69
C ALA A 20 -20.40 -11.78 16.58
N MET A 21 -20.92 -10.90 17.44
CA MET A 21 -20.11 -10.21 18.46
C MET A 21 -19.56 -11.14 19.54
N GLY A 22 -20.24 -12.25 19.85
CA GLY A 22 -19.76 -13.22 20.84
C GLY A 22 -18.46 -13.92 20.42
N ALA A 23 -18.24 -14.08 19.11
CA ALA A 23 -17.15 -14.87 18.58
C ALA A 23 -15.92 -14.04 18.16
N MET A 24 -16.01 -12.71 18.03
CA MET A 24 -14.90 -11.79 17.71
C MET A 24 -13.83 -11.69 18.82
N PRO A 25 -12.54 -11.39 18.51
CA PRO A 25 -11.52 -11.17 19.53
C PRO A 25 -11.93 -10.04 20.47
N ALA A 26 -11.54 -10.16 21.75
CA ALA A 26 -11.96 -9.21 22.78
C ALA A 26 -11.50 -7.77 22.47
N GLY A 27 -10.26 -7.60 21.98
CA GLY A 27 -9.73 -6.28 21.62
C GLY A 27 -10.53 -5.60 20.53
N ILE A 28 -10.83 -6.30 19.43
CA ILE A 28 -11.62 -5.74 18.31
C ILE A 28 -13.03 -5.35 18.78
N ARG A 29 -13.69 -6.22 19.55
CA ARG A 29 -15.05 -5.96 20.06
C ARG A 29 -15.07 -4.74 20.98
N GLN A 30 -14.11 -4.61 21.89
CA GLN A 30 -13.98 -3.47 22.79
C GLN A 30 -13.69 -2.18 22.00
N ALA A 31 -12.80 -2.26 21.02
CA ALA A 31 -12.42 -1.13 20.17
C ALA A 31 -13.59 -0.56 19.37
N LEU A 32 -14.45 -1.43 18.82
CA LEU A 32 -15.65 -1.03 18.08
C LEU A 32 -16.74 -0.40 18.96
N ALA A 33 -16.84 -0.85 20.21
CA ALA A 33 -17.88 -0.42 21.15
C ALA A 33 -17.68 1.02 21.67
N ILE A 34 -16.44 1.52 21.67
CA ILE A 34 -16.11 2.84 22.20
C ILE A 34 -16.17 3.87 21.05
N PRO A 35 -17.00 4.92 21.16
CA PRO A 35 -17.10 5.96 20.14
C PRO A 35 -15.86 6.87 20.13
N ALA A 36 -15.64 7.53 19.00
CA ALA A 36 -14.61 8.55 18.88
C ALA A 36 -14.99 9.80 19.68
N TYR A 37 -14.02 10.38 20.37
CA TYR A 37 -14.07 11.77 20.79
C TYR A 37 -14.11 12.63 19.53
N ASN A 38 -15.12 13.49 19.40
CA ASN A 38 -15.40 14.18 18.14
C ASN A 38 -15.84 15.63 18.38
N ALA A 39 -15.11 16.35 19.25
CA ALA A 39 -15.48 17.71 19.63
C ALA A 39 -15.14 18.74 18.53
N ARG A 40 -14.01 18.56 17.84
CA ARG A 40 -13.55 19.45 16.76
C ARG A 40 -13.87 18.93 15.38
N ARG A 41 -14.20 17.64 15.25
CA ARG A 41 -14.52 17.01 13.96
C ARG A 41 -13.35 17.07 12.98
N SER A 42 -12.15 16.95 13.53
CA SER A 42 -10.87 17.07 12.82
C SER A 42 -9.82 16.17 13.46
N ILE A 43 -8.65 16.05 12.81
CA ILE A 43 -7.50 15.32 13.35
C ILE A 43 -7.06 15.82 14.74
N GLU A 44 -7.39 17.06 15.13
CA GLU A 44 -7.03 17.62 16.44
C GLU A 44 -7.69 16.90 17.63
N ASP A 45 -8.74 16.11 17.38
CA ASP A 45 -9.39 15.29 18.41
C ASP A 45 -8.57 14.04 18.79
N VAL A 46 -7.61 13.62 17.95
CA VAL A 46 -6.61 12.60 18.30
C VAL A 46 -5.75 13.14 19.44
N GLN A 47 -5.52 12.38 20.50
CA GLN A 47 -4.56 12.75 21.56
C GLN A 47 -3.38 11.79 21.65
N HIS A 48 -3.55 10.56 21.15
CA HIS A 48 -2.52 9.53 21.19
C HIS A 48 -2.40 8.85 19.82
N ILE A 49 -1.18 8.77 19.31
CA ILE A 49 -0.81 8.02 18.11
C ILE A 49 0.10 6.90 18.56
N VAL A 50 -0.34 5.65 18.39
CA VAL A 50 0.40 4.44 18.75
C VAL A 50 0.77 3.72 17.46
N ILE A 51 2.06 3.42 17.29
CA ILE A 51 2.59 2.74 16.12
C ILE A 51 3.16 1.39 16.54
N LEU A 52 2.69 0.33 15.89
CA LEU A 52 3.20 -1.03 16.03
C LEU A 52 3.58 -1.53 14.63
N MET A 53 4.88 -1.65 14.39
CA MET A 53 5.42 -2.23 13.17
C MET A 53 5.85 -3.67 13.45
N GLN A 54 5.32 -4.59 12.66
CA GLN A 54 5.63 -6.02 12.64
C GLN A 54 6.63 -6.33 11.51
N GLU A 55 7.11 -7.56 11.47
CA GLU A 55 8.02 -8.20 10.52
C GLU A 55 7.26 -9.29 9.74
N ASN A 56 7.85 -9.81 8.68
CA ASN A 56 7.70 -9.12 7.41
C ASN A 56 6.63 -9.80 6.54
N ARG A 57 5.71 -9.03 5.95
CA ARG A 57 4.54 -9.57 5.22
C ARG A 57 4.16 -8.71 4.03
N ALA A 58 4.14 -9.33 2.84
CA ALA A 58 3.55 -8.71 1.66
C ALA A 58 2.03 -8.53 1.80
N PHE A 59 1.48 -7.48 1.18
CA PHE A 59 0.04 -7.24 1.18
C PHE A 59 -0.72 -8.39 0.53
N ASP A 60 -0.36 -8.83 -0.69
CA ASP A 60 -1.05 -9.95 -1.35
C ASP A 60 -0.92 -11.27 -0.59
N HIS A 61 0.21 -11.48 0.10
CA HIS A 61 0.41 -12.67 0.95
C HIS A 61 -0.65 -12.76 2.06
N TYR A 62 -1.05 -11.64 2.67
CA TYR A 62 -2.09 -11.64 3.69
C TYR A 62 -3.49 -11.39 3.15
N PHE A 63 -3.65 -10.33 2.36
CA PHE A 63 -4.96 -9.77 2.01
C PHE A 63 -5.30 -9.86 0.54
N GLY A 64 -4.46 -10.49 -0.30
CA GLY A 64 -4.73 -10.62 -1.74
C GLY A 64 -6.06 -11.31 -2.05
N THR A 65 -6.54 -12.19 -1.17
CA THR A 65 -7.85 -12.86 -1.33
C THR A 65 -9.02 -12.13 -0.65
N LEU A 66 -8.78 -11.08 0.13
CA LEU A 66 -9.83 -10.37 0.87
C LEU A 66 -10.71 -9.54 -0.08
N ARG A 67 -12.05 -9.58 0.07
CA ARG A 67 -12.98 -8.89 -0.86
C ARG A 67 -12.75 -7.38 -0.93
N GLY A 68 -12.81 -6.80 -2.13
CA GLY A 68 -12.79 -5.34 -2.32
C GLY A 68 -11.46 -4.64 -1.97
N VAL A 69 -10.34 -5.37 -1.93
CA VAL A 69 -9.00 -4.77 -2.03
C VAL A 69 -8.43 -5.00 -3.41
N ARG A 70 -7.47 -4.19 -3.81
CA ARG A 70 -6.65 -4.47 -4.99
C ARG A 70 -5.73 -5.67 -4.73
N GLY A 71 -6.24 -6.88 -5.00
CA GLY A 71 -5.58 -8.16 -4.76
C GLY A 71 -5.66 -9.08 -5.99
N TYR A 72 -5.90 -10.38 -5.80
CA TYR A 72 -5.88 -11.38 -6.88
C TYR A 72 -6.98 -11.21 -7.94
N GLY A 73 -8.03 -10.43 -7.66
CA GLY A 73 -9.05 -10.03 -8.62
C GLY A 73 -8.71 -8.78 -9.43
N ASP A 74 -7.51 -8.19 -9.28
CA ASP A 74 -7.12 -7.03 -10.09
C ASP A 74 -7.07 -7.40 -11.58
N THR A 75 -7.86 -6.71 -12.39
CA THR A 75 -7.95 -6.88 -13.85
C THR A 75 -7.03 -5.92 -14.62
N ARG A 76 -6.24 -5.11 -13.90
CA ARG A 76 -5.36 -4.05 -14.41
C ARG A 76 -3.91 -4.28 -14.02
N THR A 77 -3.52 -5.54 -13.84
CA THR A 77 -2.12 -5.95 -13.64
C THR A 77 -1.28 -5.59 -14.85
N ILE A 78 0.04 -5.49 -14.64
CA ILE A 78 0.98 -5.41 -15.76
C ILE A 78 0.95 -6.72 -16.56
N THR A 79 1.42 -6.63 -17.81
CA THR A 79 1.70 -7.80 -18.65
C THR A 79 3.21 -8.01 -18.67
N LEU A 80 3.65 -9.22 -18.30
CA LEU A 80 5.07 -9.60 -18.32
C LEU A 80 5.58 -9.70 -19.77
N PRO A 81 6.92 -9.72 -19.98
CA PRO A 81 7.49 -9.97 -21.31
C PRO A 81 7.01 -11.27 -21.98
N SER A 82 6.56 -12.25 -21.19
CA SER A 82 5.92 -13.49 -21.69
C SER A 82 4.54 -13.28 -22.36
N GLY A 83 3.97 -12.08 -22.26
CA GLY A 83 2.61 -11.77 -22.71
C GLY A 83 1.51 -12.19 -21.74
N LYS A 84 1.88 -12.79 -20.59
CA LYS A 84 0.95 -13.20 -19.53
C LYS A 84 0.84 -12.15 -18.43
N PRO A 85 -0.26 -12.14 -17.64
CA PRO A 85 -0.36 -11.32 -16.44
C PRO A 85 0.79 -11.57 -15.44
N VAL A 86 1.05 -10.59 -14.59
CA VAL A 86 2.11 -10.63 -13.55
C VAL A 86 2.08 -11.86 -12.63
N TRP A 87 0.93 -12.53 -12.52
CA TRP A 87 0.77 -13.77 -11.76
C TRP A 87 1.63 -14.93 -12.26
N HIS A 88 2.01 -14.93 -13.54
CA HIS A 88 2.73 -16.02 -14.19
C HIS A 88 4.25 -15.83 -14.07
N GLN A 89 4.79 -15.93 -12.86
CA GLN A 89 6.21 -15.69 -12.61
C GLN A 89 7.07 -16.83 -13.18
N PRO A 90 8.11 -16.53 -13.99
CA PRO A 90 8.89 -17.56 -14.66
C PRO A 90 9.77 -18.35 -13.67
N LEU A 91 9.94 -19.65 -13.92
CA LEU A 91 11.00 -20.44 -13.26
C LEU A 91 12.38 -20.03 -13.78
N ALA A 92 13.42 -20.31 -12.99
CA ALA A 92 14.80 -20.14 -13.43
C ALA A 92 15.06 -20.90 -14.74
N GLY A 93 15.72 -20.24 -15.70
CA GLY A 93 16.01 -20.82 -17.02
C GLY A 93 14.81 -20.87 -17.99
N GLY A 94 13.64 -20.32 -17.63
CA GLY A 94 12.48 -20.22 -18.53
C GLY A 94 11.74 -21.53 -18.78
N VAL A 95 11.94 -22.54 -17.93
CA VAL A 95 11.41 -23.90 -18.09
C VAL A 95 9.94 -24.07 -17.65
N GLY A 96 9.28 -22.99 -17.25
CA GLY A 96 7.90 -23.00 -16.78
C GLY A 96 7.57 -21.75 -15.97
N GLU A 97 6.47 -21.80 -15.23
CA GLU A 97 5.98 -20.69 -14.42
C GLU A 97 5.37 -21.17 -13.10
N VAL A 98 5.35 -20.28 -12.11
CA VAL A 98 4.70 -20.44 -10.82
C VAL A 98 3.68 -19.33 -10.67
N LEU A 99 2.44 -19.72 -10.35
CA LEU A 99 1.37 -18.82 -9.98
C LEU A 99 1.26 -18.73 -8.45
N PRO A 100 0.65 -17.67 -7.90
CA PRO A 100 0.38 -17.61 -6.47
C PRO A 100 -0.42 -18.84 -6.00
N PHE A 101 -0.02 -19.43 -4.88
CA PHE A 101 -0.63 -20.64 -4.34
C PHE A 101 -0.80 -20.57 -2.82
N ARG A 102 -1.89 -21.17 -2.31
CA ARG A 102 -2.06 -21.35 -0.87
C ARG A 102 -1.33 -22.63 -0.47
N PRO A 103 -0.37 -22.60 0.48
CA PRO A 103 0.24 -23.80 1.01
C PRO A 103 -0.79 -24.84 1.53
N GLY A 104 -0.44 -26.12 1.40
CA GLY A 104 -1.33 -27.24 1.73
C GLY A 104 -1.34 -27.66 3.21
N ALA A 105 -0.53 -27.04 4.08
CA ALA A 105 -0.47 -27.40 5.49
C ALA A 105 -1.80 -27.13 6.22
N PRO A 106 -2.19 -27.98 7.18
CA PRO A 106 -3.24 -27.64 8.13
C PRO A 106 -2.77 -26.47 9.00
N ASP A 107 -3.72 -25.63 9.44
CA ASP A 107 -3.47 -24.56 10.40
C ASP A 107 -2.32 -23.63 10.00
N LEU A 108 -2.33 -23.14 8.75
CA LEU A 108 -1.21 -22.44 8.15
C LEU A 108 -0.77 -21.19 8.91
N GLY A 109 -1.69 -20.48 9.58
CA GLY A 109 -1.35 -19.35 10.44
C GLY A 109 -0.60 -19.70 11.73
N LEU A 110 -0.50 -20.99 12.07
CA LEU A 110 0.29 -21.55 13.18
C LEU A 110 1.64 -22.11 12.71
N GLN A 111 1.93 -22.08 11.40
CA GLN A 111 3.16 -22.65 10.85
C GLN A 111 4.29 -21.61 10.83
N PHE A 112 5.51 -22.09 11.02
CA PHE A 112 6.75 -21.34 10.86
C PHE A 112 7.09 -21.36 9.36
N LEU A 113 6.81 -20.27 8.66
CA LEU A 113 7.16 -20.16 7.24
C LEU A 113 8.66 -19.86 7.13
N GLN A 114 9.29 -20.31 6.05
CA GLN A 114 10.70 -19.99 5.85
C GLN A 114 10.89 -18.48 5.64
N ASP A 115 12.01 -17.97 6.15
CA ASP A 115 12.58 -16.68 5.83
C ASP A 115 13.06 -16.67 4.36
N LEU A 116 12.69 -15.64 3.60
CA LEU A 116 12.99 -15.51 2.18
C LEU A 116 14.10 -14.48 1.93
N PRO A 117 14.80 -14.51 0.79
CA PRO A 117 15.72 -13.42 0.48
C PRO A 117 14.96 -12.08 0.42
N HIS A 118 15.37 -11.08 1.18
CA HIS A 118 14.82 -9.71 1.16
C HIS A 118 15.90 -8.61 1.21
N GLY A 119 17.12 -8.94 0.81
CA GLY A 119 18.20 -7.97 0.68
C GLY A 119 18.01 -7.03 -0.51
N TRP A 120 18.83 -5.98 -0.58
CA TRP A 120 18.82 -5.01 -1.67
C TRP A 120 19.00 -5.69 -3.04
N ASN A 121 20.06 -6.48 -3.20
CA ASN A 121 20.43 -7.05 -4.52
C ASN A 121 19.38 -8.02 -5.05
N ASP A 122 18.91 -8.95 -4.22
CA ASP A 122 17.91 -9.95 -4.60
C ASP A 122 16.53 -9.33 -4.81
N THR A 123 16.15 -8.29 -4.05
CA THR A 123 14.89 -7.56 -4.29
C THR A 123 14.95 -6.75 -5.57
N HIS A 124 16.05 -6.04 -5.84
CA HIS A 124 16.23 -5.33 -7.10
C HIS A 124 16.29 -6.27 -8.31
N ALA A 125 16.86 -7.47 -8.15
CA ALA A 125 16.83 -8.51 -9.17
C ALA A 125 15.41 -9.04 -9.40
N ALA A 126 14.61 -9.23 -8.35
CA ALA A 126 13.21 -9.65 -8.46
C ALA A 126 12.31 -8.61 -9.14
N VAL A 127 12.45 -7.33 -8.76
CA VAL A 127 11.75 -6.19 -9.36
C VAL A 127 12.18 -5.98 -10.82
N ASN A 128 13.45 -6.26 -11.13
CA ASN A 128 14.03 -6.22 -12.47
C ASN A 128 13.75 -4.90 -13.22
N GLY A 129 13.95 -3.77 -12.52
CA GLY A 129 13.67 -2.42 -13.04
C GLY A 129 12.19 -2.13 -13.31
N GLY A 130 11.26 -2.92 -12.78
CA GLY A 130 9.81 -2.79 -13.01
C GLY A 130 9.26 -3.70 -14.11
N ARG A 131 10.10 -4.53 -14.76
CA ARG A 131 9.63 -5.67 -15.56
C ARG A 131 8.90 -6.71 -14.71
N TYR A 132 9.36 -6.85 -13.46
CA TYR A 132 8.67 -7.55 -12.40
C TYR A 132 8.44 -9.05 -12.68
N ASP A 133 9.41 -9.66 -13.36
CA ASP A 133 9.46 -11.05 -13.81
C ASP A 133 10.59 -11.86 -13.13
N GLY A 134 11.23 -11.31 -12.10
CA GLY A 134 12.39 -11.90 -11.44
C GLY A 134 12.11 -12.57 -10.09
N TRP A 135 10.85 -12.67 -9.66
CA TRP A 135 10.52 -13.10 -8.30
C TRP A 135 10.99 -14.52 -7.98
N VAL A 136 10.47 -15.52 -8.70
CA VAL A 136 10.80 -16.93 -8.45
C VAL A 136 12.30 -17.24 -8.65
N PRO A 137 13.00 -16.70 -9.69
CA PRO A 137 14.43 -16.93 -9.87
C PRO A 137 15.32 -16.40 -8.75
N HIS A 138 14.90 -15.34 -8.05
CA HIS A 138 15.72 -14.66 -7.03
C HIS A 138 15.24 -14.89 -5.60
N LYS A 139 14.01 -15.36 -5.41
CA LYS A 139 13.37 -15.55 -4.09
C LYS A 139 12.93 -17.00 -3.82
N GLY A 140 13.02 -17.88 -4.82
CA GLY A 140 12.49 -19.25 -4.76
C GLY A 140 10.97 -19.30 -4.92
N THR A 141 10.38 -20.50 -4.92
CA THR A 141 8.94 -20.67 -5.19
C THR A 141 8.04 -20.18 -4.06
N THR A 142 8.53 -20.21 -2.82
CA THR A 142 7.77 -19.81 -1.62
C THR A 142 7.36 -18.33 -1.64
N THR A 143 8.06 -17.48 -2.40
CA THR A 143 7.63 -16.09 -2.65
C THR A 143 6.17 -16.01 -3.13
N MET A 144 5.69 -17.02 -3.86
CA MET A 144 4.34 -17.05 -4.41
C MET A 144 3.28 -17.58 -3.42
N ALA A 145 3.64 -17.86 -2.17
CA ALA A 145 2.71 -18.34 -1.15
C ALA A 145 1.77 -17.22 -0.67
N TYR A 146 0.51 -17.54 -0.37
CA TYR A 146 -0.44 -16.63 0.29
C TYR A 146 -1.31 -17.33 1.34
N LEU A 147 -1.89 -16.53 2.22
CA LEU A 147 -2.80 -16.91 3.28
C LEU A 147 -4.23 -16.44 2.98
N THR A 148 -5.21 -17.17 3.50
CA THR A 148 -6.63 -16.80 3.41
C THR A 148 -7.19 -16.37 4.76
N ARG A 149 -8.46 -15.95 4.76
CA ARG A 149 -9.22 -15.67 5.98
C ARG A 149 -9.18 -16.80 7.01
N GLN A 150 -9.19 -18.05 6.56
CA GLN A 150 -9.15 -19.21 7.44
C GLN A 150 -7.78 -19.37 8.12
N ASP A 151 -6.72 -18.89 7.47
CA ASP A 151 -5.35 -18.99 7.96
C ASP A 151 -5.03 -17.88 8.97
N ILE A 152 -5.48 -16.64 8.70
CA ILE A 152 -5.24 -15.45 9.54
C ILE A 152 -6.53 -14.68 9.87
N PRO A 153 -7.47 -15.32 10.60
CA PRO A 153 -8.80 -14.75 10.83
C PRO A 153 -8.78 -13.46 11.66
N PHE A 154 -7.79 -13.29 12.54
CA PHE A 154 -7.62 -12.08 13.33
C PHE A 154 -7.33 -10.85 12.45
N HIS A 155 -6.35 -10.95 11.56
CA HIS A 155 -5.97 -9.89 10.62
C HIS A 155 -7.13 -9.54 9.67
N TYR A 156 -7.86 -10.55 9.19
CA TYR A 156 -9.07 -10.33 8.38
C TYR A 156 -10.19 -9.67 9.18
N ALA A 157 -10.36 -10.02 10.46
CA ALA A 157 -11.34 -9.38 11.33
C ALA A 157 -10.98 -7.91 11.62
N LEU A 158 -9.69 -7.58 11.79
CA LEU A 158 -9.24 -6.19 11.87
C LEU A 158 -9.54 -5.42 10.58
N ALA A 159 -9.26 -6.02 9.42
CA ALA A 159 -9.53 -5.41 8.12
C ALA A 159 -11.04 -5.21 7.85
N ASP A 160 -11.90 -6.12 8.32
CA ASP A 160 -13.36 -5.95 8.23
C ASP A 160 -13.89 -4.95 9.26
N ALA A 161 -13.19 -4.75 10.39
CA ALA A 161 -13.61 -3.82 11.44
C ALA A 161 -13.19 -2.38 11.15
N PHE A 162 -11.99 -2.17 10.62
CA PHE A 162 -11.34 -0.88 10.51
C PHE A 162 -10.91 -0.58 9.07
N THR A 163 -10.11 0.47 8.87
CA THR A 163 -9.64 0.83 7.53
C THR A 163 -8.35 0.06 7.23
N LEU A 164 -8.31 -0.63 6.07
CA LEU A 164 -7.11 -1.25 5.50
C LEU A 164 -6.63 -0.41 4.33
N CYS A 165 -5.35 -0.01 4.33
CA CYS A 165 -4.75 0.66 3.17
C CYS A 165 -4.17 -0.38 2.21
N ASP A 166 -4.65 -0.43 0.96
CA ASP A 166 -4.24 -1.41 -0.06
C ASP A 166 -3.26 -0.83 -1.09
N ALA A 167 -2.76 0.37 -0.84
CA ALA A 167 -1.68 1.03 -1.58
C ALA A 167 -0.61 1.60 -0.61
N TYR A 168 -0.38 0.90 0.51
CA TYR A 168 0.70 1.19 1.45
C TYR A 168 1.93 0.33 1.13
N HIS A 169 3.06 0.96 0.90
CA HIS A 169 4.30 0.34 0.48
C HIS A 169 5.34 0.36 1.62
N CYS A 170 6.20 -0.66 1.68
CA CYS A 170 7.46 -0.47 2.39
C CYS A 170 8.24 0.66 1.71
N SER A 171 9.02 1.39 2.48
CA SER A 171 9.63 2.63 1.97
C SER A 171 10.75 2.35 1.00
N THR A 172 11.45 1.23 1.14
CA THR A 172 12.56 0.81 0.29
C THR A 172 12.53 -0.69 0.02
N PRO A 173 12.83 -1.15 -1.21
CA PRO A 173 12.82 -2.56 -1.59
C PRO A 173 14.07 -3.29 -1.06
N THR A 174 14.17 -3.41 0.26
CA THR A 174 15.28 -4.06 0.97
C THR A 174 14.87 -4.45 2.39
N SER A 175 15.83 -4.88 3.20
CA SER A 175 15.66 -5.47 4.52
C SER A 175 15.07 -4.52 5.56
N THR A 176 14.82 -5.07 6.74
CA THR A 176 14.17 -4.47 7.90
C THR A 176 14.64 -3.08 8.29
N ASP A 177 15.94 -2.94 8.57
CA ASP A 177 16.48 -1.74 9.21
C ASP A 177 16.27 -0.48 8.37
N PRO A 178 16.61 -0.47 7.06
CA PRO A 178 16.29 0.64 6.16
C PRO A 178 14.82 1.07 6.21
N ASN A 179 13.88 0.12 6.25
CA ASN A 179 12.46 0.42 6.32
C ASN A 179 12.06 1.02 7.69
N ARG A 180 12.62 0.51 8.78
CA ARG A 180 12.45 1.11 10.12
C ARG A 180 13.08 2.50 10.22
N TYR A 181 14.23 2.75 9.58
CA TYR A 181 14.82 4.09 9.49
C TYR A 181 13.90 5.08 8.77
N TYR A 182 13.15 4.66 7.74
CA TYR A 182 12.12 5.52 7.13
C TYR A 182 10.97 5.83 8.10
N MET A 183 10.51 4.86 8.92
CA MET A 183 9.50 5.12 9.97
C MET A 183 10.02 6.11 11.02
N TRP A 184 11.28 5.97 11.43
CA TRP A 184 11.87 6.76 12.52
C TRP A 184 12.39 8.12 12.08
N THR A 185 12.84 8.24 10.83
CA THR A 185 13.61 9.40 10.38
C THR A 185 13.14 9.95 9.04
N GLY A 186 12.40 9.18 8.25
CA GLY A 186 11.92 9.59 6.92
C GLY A 186 12.92 9.39 5.79
N TYR A 187 14.13 8.87 6.06
CA TYR A 187 15.15 8.56 5.07
C TYR A 187 16.21 7.56 5.59
N VAL A 188 17.21 7.20 4.77
CA VAL A 188 18.26 6.23 5.12
C VAL A 188 19.69 6.76 4.91
N GLY A 189 19.91 8.09 5.00
CA GLY A 189 21.22 8.66 4.65
C GLY A 189 21.44 8.86 3.15
N ASN A 190 20.37 9.06 2.36
CA ASN A 190 20.36 9.06 0.88
C ASN A 190 21.36 10.05 0.24
N ASP A 191 21.79 11.08 0.96
CA ASP A 191 22.78 12.08 0.54
C ASP A 191 24.24 11.69 0.84
N GLY A 192 24.45 10.53 1.48
CA GLY A 192 25.77 10.06 1.93
C GLY A 192 26.24 10.70 3.25
N ALA A 193 25.47 11.61 3.84
CA ALA A 193 25.83 12.25 5.09
C ALA A 193 25.45 11.36 6.30
N GLY A 194 26.15 11.57 7.41
CA GLY A 194 25.79 10.91 8.68
C GLY A 194 26.00 9.40 8.73
N GLY A 195 26.71 8.81 7.76
CA GLY A 195 27.04 7.38 7.73
C GLY A 195 26.17 6.52 6.81
N GLY A 196 25.31 7.14 5.99
CA GLY A 196 24.57 6.43 4.94
C GLY A 196 25.19 6.56 3.54
N PRO A 197 24.45 6.17 2.49
CA PRO A 197 23.14 5.54 2.54
C PRO A 197 23.20 4.14 3.15
N VAL A 198 22.17 3.76 3.93
CA VAL A 198 22.04 2.44 4.53
C VAL A 198 20.92 1.68 3.81
N ILE A 199 21.29 0.55 3.22
CA ILE A 199 20.41 -0.25 2.35
C ILE A 199 20.45 -1.74 2.74
N ASP A 200 20.89 -2.01 3.97
CA ASP A 200 21.03 -3.32 4.58
C ASP A 200 20.94 -3.18 6.12
N ASN A 201 20.95 -4.30 6.84
CA ASN A 201 20.93 -4.35 8.30
C ASN A 201 22.35 -4.17 8.89
N ALA A 202 23.04 -3.08 8.52
CA ALA A 202 24.46 -2.89 8.86
C ALA A 202 24.71 -2.38 10.29
N GLU A 203 23.75 -1.67 10.90
CA GLU A 203 23.77 -1.24 12.31
C GLU A 203 25.03 -0.44 12.75
N LEU A 204 25.68 0.29 11.82
CA LEU A 204 27.03 0.83 12.00
C LEU A 204 27.17 2.13 12.83
N GLY A 205 26.08 2.69 13.35
CA GLY A 205 26.13 3.97 14.08
C GLY A 205 25.93 5.19 13.19
N TYR A 206 24.77 5.84 13.30
CA TYR A 206 24.34 6.91 12.37
C TYR A 206 24.23 8.28 13.02
N GLY A 207 24.42 9.34 12.22
CA GLY A 207 24.54 10.73 12.71
C GLY A 207 23.49 11.70 12.19
N TRP A 208 22.46 11.23 11.48
CA TRP A 208 21.38 12.10 11.02
C TRP A 208 20.23 12.20 12.02
N SER A 209 19.40 13.23 11.82
CA SER A 209 18.29 13.53 12.73
C SER A 209 17.18 12.50 12.68
N THR A 210 16.61 12.18 13.84
CA THR A 210 15.46 11.29 13.98
C THR A 210 14.19 12.08 14.29
N TYR A 211 13.02 11.54 13.97
CA TYR A 211 11.75 12.22 14.22
C TYR A 211 11.43 12.38 15.72
N PRO A 212 11.78 11.44 16.63
CA PRO A 212 11.64 11.69 18.06
C PRO A 212 12.44 12.90 18.58
N GLU A 213 13.59 13.26 17.97
CA GLU A 213 14.29 14.51 18.30
C GLU A 213 13.50 15.76 17.88
N VAL A 214 12.75 15.68 16.78
CA VAL A 214 11.81 16.73 16.37
C VAL A 214 10.68 16.87 17.39
N LEU A 215 10.10 15.76 17.82
CA LEU A 215 9.04 15.74 18.85
C LEU A 215 9.53 16.27 20.19
N GLU A 216 10.73 15.85 20.64
CA GLU A 216 11.32 16.29 21.90
C GLU A 216 11.51 17.81 21.93
N ARG A 217 12.09 18.37 20.86
CA ARG A 217 12.31 19.81 20.74
C ARG A 217 11.00 20.60 20.68
N ALA A 218 9.95 20.02 20.10
CA ALA A 218 8.61 20.61 20.07
C ALA A 218 7.86 20.47 21.41
N GLY A 219 8.40 19.74 22.41
CA GLY A 219 7.70 19.49 23.67
C GLY A 219 6.53 18.52 23.54
N ILE A 220 6.49 17.71 22.48
CA ILE A 220 5.46 16.69 22.27
C ILE A 220 5.89 15.42 23.01
N ALA A 221 5.04 14.94 23.91
CA ALA A 221 5.35 13.78 24.72
C ALA A 221 5.43 12.51 23.86
N TRP A 222 6.56 11.80 23.93
CA TRP A 222 6.77 10.54 23.24
C TRP A 222 7.45 9.48 24.11
N LYS A 223 7.30 8.21 23.72
CA LYS A 223 7.90 7.05 24.40
C LYS A 223 7.94 5.83 23.49
N ILE A 224 8.87 4.91 23.76
CA ILE A 224 8.89 3.56 23.19
C ILE A 224 8.48 2.56 24.27
N TYR A 225 7.59 1.65 23.93
CA TYR A 225 7.20 0.51 24.76
C TYR A 225 7.85 -0.75 24.17
N GLN A 226 8.65 -1.43 24.96
CA GLN A 226 9.38 -2.63 24.55
C GLN A 226 9.73 -3.46 25.79
N ASP A 227 10.19 -4.69 25.59
CA ASP A 227 10.98 -5.38 26.61
C ASP A 227 12.46 -4.99 26.43
N VAL A 228 13.14 -4.62 27.51
CA VAL A 228 14.55 -4.23 27.41
C VAL A 228 15.50 -5.44 27.41
N GLY A 229 14.98 -6.62 27.77
CA GLY A 229 15.73 -7.87 27.79
C GLY A 229 17.09 -7.75 28.46
N ASN A 230 18.08 -8.46 27.91
CA ASN A 230 19.49 -8.38 28.27
C ASN A 230 20.32 -7.55 27.26
N GLY A 231 19.66 -6.94 26.27
CA GLY A 231 20.30 -6.51 25.01
C GLY A 231 20.21 -5.01 24.70
N LEU A 232 19.64 -4.14 25.54
CA LEU A 232 19.62 -2.68 25.27
C LEU A 232 20.97 -1.98 25.53
N ASP A 233 22.08 -2.59 25.12
CA ASP A 233 23.42 -2.00 25.17
C ASP A 233 24.29 -2.40 23.96
N ALA A 234 25.41 -1.71 23.79
CA ALA A 234 26.33 -1.97 22.68
C ALA A 234 27.15 -3.27 22.83
N ASN A 235 27.26 -3.82 24.04
CA ASN A 235 28.03 -5.04 24.30
C ASN A 235 27.26 -6.32 23.89
N GLY A 236 25.93 -6.24 23.82
CA GLY A 236 25.04 -7.31 23.33
C GLY A 236 24.47 -7.10 21.92
N ALA A 237 24.89 -6.03 21.22
CA ALA A 237 24.18 -5.41 20.09
C ALA A 237 22.80 -4.86 20.48
N TRP A 238 22.46 -3.65 20.01
CA TRP A 238 21.28 -2.95 20.50
C TRP A 238 19.99 -3.73 20.21
N GLY A 239 19.38 -4.28 21.25
CA GLY A 239 18.12 -4.99 21.16
C GLY A 239 18.22 -6.50 20.94
N TRP A 240 19.41 -7.01 20.63
CA TRP A 240 19.60 -8.40 20.25
C TRP A 240 19.81 -9.31 21.47
N THR A 241 19.24 -10.50 21.41
CA THR A 241 19.34 -11.51 22.47
C THR A 241 19.06 -12.90 21.90
N SER A 242 19.64 -13.93 22.50
CA SER A 242 19.44 -15.32 22.07
C SER A 242 18.06 -15.90 22.43
N ASP A 243 17.31 -15.21 23.29
CA ASP A 243 15.95 -15.61 23.68
C ASP A 243 14.92 -14.75 22.95
N ALA A 244 14.30 -15.33 21.92
CA ALA A 244 13.32 -14.67 21.08
C ALA A 244 12.07 -14.14 21.82
N TYR A 245 11.85 -14.54 23.07
CA TYR A 245 10.71 -14.10 23.88
C TYR A 245 11.01 -12.88 24.76
N ILE A 246 12.21 -12.32 24.72
CA ILE A 246 12.58 -11.09 25.45
C ILE A 246 13.31 -10.11 24.52
N GLY A 247 13.54 -8.89 25.00
CA GLY A 247 14.15 -7.82 24.21
C GLY A 247 13.21 -7.24 23.16
N ASN A 248 13.80 -6.63 22.13
CA ASN A 248 13.07 -5.95 21.07
C ASN A 248 13.56 -6.35 19.67
N TYR A 249 14.41 -7.37 19.55
CA TYR A 249 14.91 -7.88 18.27
C TYR A 249 15.69 -6.89 17.39
N GLY A 250 16.14 -5.74 17.94
CA GLY A 250 16.77 -4.67 17.13
C GLY A 250 15.76 -3.73 16.47
N ASP A 251 14.46 -4.00 16.61
CA ASP A 251 13.36 -3.24 15.99
C ASP A 251 13.26 -1.77 16.45
N ASN A 252 13.93 -1.44 17.56
CA ASN A 252 14.14 -0.08 18.01
C ASN A 252 15.44 0.49 17.44
N SER A 253 15.42 0.72 16.13
CA SER A 253 16.60 1.15 15.37
C SER A 253 17.12 2.55 15.74
N LEU A 254 16.42 3.32 16.59
CA LEU A 254 16.95 4.57 17.16
C LEU A 254 18.24 4.33 17.95
N LEU A 255 18.40 3.15 18.54
CA LEU A 255 19.58 2.82 19.33
C LEU A 255 20.85 2.67 18.49
N TYR A 256 20.72 2.55 17.17
CA TYR A 256 21.83 2.62 16.22
C TYR A 256 22.29 4.04 15.91
N PHE A 257 21.62 5.08 16.44
CA PHE A 257 21.99 6.46 16.20
C PHE A 257 22.90 7.01 17.31
N LYS A 258 23.98 7.69 16.91
CA LYS A 258 25.01 8.21 17.81
C LYS A 258 24.45 9.10 18.91
N GLN A 259 23.41 9.90 18.62
CA GLN A 259 22.75 10.72 19.63
C GLN A 259 22.06 9.88 20.74
N TYR A 260 21.57 8.68 20.44
CA TYR A 260 21.00 7.77 21.44
C TYR A 260 22.05 6.89 22.12
N GLN A 261 23.10 6.51 21.40
CA GLN A 261 24.24 5.75 21.93
C GLN A 261 25.04 6.57 22.95
N ASN A 262 25.23 7.85 22.67
CA ASN A 262 26.02 8.75 23.51
C ASN A 262 25.20 9.41 24.63
N ALA A 263 23.86 9.39 24.54
CA ALA A 263 22.99 9.92 25.59
C ALA A 263 23.22 9.16 26.90
N GLN A 264 23.16 9.88 28.02
CA GLN A 264 23.35 9.34 29.36
C GLN A 264 22.01 9.31 30.12
N PRO A 265 21.87 8.49 31.17
CA PRO A 265 20.67 8.50 32.03
C PRO A 265 20.28 9.92 32.46
N GLY A 266 18.99 10.24 32.38
CA GLY A 266 18.45 11.58 32.63
C GLY A 266 18.37 12.47 31.38
N ASN A 267 18.96 12.05 30.25
CA ASN A 267 18.69 12.65 28.95
C ASN A 267 17.39 12.05 28.39
N PRO A 268 16.43 12.86 27.89
CA PRO A 268 15.18 12.36 27.33
C PRO A 268 15.35 11.34 26.19
N LEU A 269 16.38 11.49 25.34
CA LEU A 269 16.67 10.52 24.28
C LEU A 269 17.14 9.18 24.85
N TYR A 270 17.86 9.19 25.98
CA TYR A 270 18.23 7.95 26.68
C TYR A 270 17.00 7.30 27.31
N ASP A 271 16.29 8.05 28.15
CA ASP A 271 15.23 7.52 29.02
C ASP A 271 14.01 7.06 28.21
N LYS A 272 13.57 7.85 27.22
CA LYS A 272 12.34 7.58 26.45
C LYS A 272 12.54 6.52 25.37
N ALA A 273 13.74 6.39 24.80
CA ALA A 273 14.06 5.34 23.84
C ALA A 273 14.36 3.98 24.49
N ARG A 274 14.69 3.97 25.78
CA ARG A 274 14.98 2.76 26.58
C ARG A 274 13.93 2.48 27.65
N THR A 275 12.75 3.08 27.51
CA THR A 275 11.62 2.72 28.37
C THR A 275 11.18 1.30 28.03
N GLY A 276 11.07 0.42 29.03
CA GLY A 276 10.59 -0.93 28.79
C GLY A 276 10.45 -1.76 30.06
N THR A 277 9.97 -2.97 29.88
CA THR A 277 9.83 -4.00 30.92
C THR A 277 11.10 -4.84 31.00
N HIS A 278 11.28 -5.58 32.10
CA HIS A 278 12.28 -6.63 32.22
C HIS A 278 11.63 -8.00 32.40
N VAL A 279 11.18 -8.62 31.33
CA VAL A 279 10.48 -9.91 31.36
C VAL A 279 11.36 -11.01 31.95
N SER A 280 12.67 -10.99 31.67
CA SER A 280 13.64 -11.90 32.29
C SER A 280 13.74 -11.75 33.82
N ALA A 281 13.33 -10.61 34.36
CA ALA A 281 13.25 -10.33 35.80
C ALA A 281 11.84 -10.51 36.40
N GLY A 282 10.86 -10.97 35.59
CA GLY A 282 9.50 -11.29 36.03
C GLY A 282 8.44 -10.24 35.74
N ASP A 283 8.76 -9.14 35.04
CA ASP A 283 7.76 -8.19 34.55
C ASP A 283 6.89 -8.83 33.45
N GLY A 284 5.65 -8.35 33.28
CA GLY A 284 4.85 -8.63 32.10
C GLY A 284 5.22 -7.70 30.94
N TYR A 285 5.19 -8.21 29.71
CA TYR A 285 5.52 -7.48 28.45
C TYR A 285 4.91 -6.08 28.30
N PHE A 286 3.74 -5.87 28.89
CA PHE A 286 2.95 -4.66 28.67
C PHE A 286 2.70 -3.86 29.95
N ASP A 287 3.41 -4.14 31.05
CA ASP A 287 3.09 -3.55 32.35
C ASP A 287 3.22 -2.02 32.34
N ILE A 288 4.22 -1.49 31.62
CA ILE A 288 4.41 -0.05 31.44
C ILE A 288 3.28 0.57 30.61
N LEU A 289 2.86 -0.06 29.51
CA LEU A 289 1.72 0.41 28.69
C LEU A 289 0.41 0.37 29.47
N LYS A 290 0.13 -0.74 30.18
CA LYS A 290 -1.04 -0.90 31.05
C LYS A 290 -1.11 0.19 32.10
N ARG A 291 0.01 0.49 32.76
CA ARG A 291 0.09 1.56 33.77
C ARG A 291 -0.25 2.92 33.17
N ASP A 292 0.36 3.27 32.04
CA ASP A 292 0.18 4.59 31.43
C ASP A 292 -1.25 4.76 30.89
N VAL A 293 -1.85 3.73 30.29
CA VAL A 293 -3.25 3.78 29.84
C VAL A 293 -4.22 3.86 31.01
N ARG A 294 -4.02 3.04 32.06
CA ARG A 294 -4.86 3.06 33.27
C ARG A 294 -4.83 4.42 33.97
N ASN A 295 -3.67 5.07 34.00
CA ASN A 295 -3.48 6.35 34.66
C ASN A 295 -3.83 7.56 33.77
N GLY A 296 -4.19 7.34 32.50
CA GLY A 296 -4.46 8.43 31.55
C GLY A 296 -3.22 9.25 31.20
N THR A 297 -2.03 8.65 31.28
CA THR A 297 -0.73 9.27 31.02
C THR A 297 -0.03 8.69 29.79
N LEU A 298 -0.79 8.08 28.86
CA LEU A 298 -0.27 7.64 27.57
C LEU A 298 0.32 8.86 26.83
N PRO A 299 1.55 8.77 26.28
CA PRO A 299 2.15 9.87 25.53
C PRO A 299 1.36 10.23 24.26
N GLN A 300 1.68 11.39 23.68
CA GLN A 300 1.03 11.85 22.45
C GLN A 300 1.45 11.00 21.24
N VAL A 301 2.70 10.53 21.22
CA VAL A 301 3.22 9.61 20.20
C VAL A 301 3.91 8.44 20.90
N SER A 302 3.54 7.22 20.56
CA SER A 302 4.08 6.00 21.16
C SER A 302 4.45 5.00 20.09
N TRP A 303 5.60 4.36 20.24
CA TRP A 303 5.98 3.21 19.43
C TRP A 303 6.02 1.97 20.28
N ILE A 304 5.73 0.82 19.68
CA ILE A 304 5.80 -0.48 20.33
C ILE A 304 6.77 -1.34 19.52
N ALA A 305 7.78 -1.88 20.20
CA ALA A 305 8.70 -2.86 19.64
C ALA A 305 8.50 -4.19 20.37
N ALA A 306 8.20 -5.23 19.59
CA ALA A 306 7.92 -6.56 20.11
C ALA A 306 9.22 -7.38 20.22
N PRO A 307 9.30 -8.35 21.15
CA PRO A 307 10.30 -9.42 21.04
C PRO A 307 10.13 -10.18 19.72
N GLU A 308 11.21 -10.81 19.25
CA GLU A 308 11.27 -11.55 17.97
C GLU A 308 10.08 -12.51 17.79
N ALA A 309 9.77 -13.29 18.82
CA ALA A 309 8.71 -14.30 18.76
C ALA A 309 7.32 -13.70 18.45
N PHE A 310 7.13 -12.40 18.69
CA PHE A 310 5.87 -11.68 18.51
C PHE A 310 5.96 -10.60 17.43
N SER A 311 7.06 -10.55 16.66
CA SER A 311 7.23 -9.59 15.57
C SER A 311 6.50 -10.03 14.30
N GLU A 312 6.12 -11.30 14.17
CA GLU A 312 5.69 -11.95 12.91
C GLU A 312 6.79 -12.07 11.86
N HIS A 313 8.08 -11.96 12.21
CA HIS A 313 9.13 -12.39 11.27
C HIS A 313 8.80 -13.82 10.75
N PRO A 314 8.88 -14.12 9.45
CA PRO A 314 8.22 -15.31 8.84
C PRO A 314 8.57 -16.65 9.46
N ASN A 315 9.77 -16.77 10.01
CA ASN A 315 10.19 -17.87 10.88
C ASN A 315 9.47 -17.87 12.26
N TRP A 316 8.35 -17.16 12.39
CA TRP A 316 7.41 -17.16 13.50
C TRP A 316 5.97 -17.15 12.96
N PRO A 317 5.07 -17.94 13.56
CA PRO A 317 3.67 -18.00 13.16
C PRO A 317 2.93 -16.66 13.25
N ALA A 318 2.06 -16.41 12.27
CA ALA A 318 1.21 -15.22 12.23
C ALA A 318 0.34 -15.04 13.48
N ASN A 319 -0.04 -16.12 14.17
CA ASN A 319 -0.87 -16.02 15.37
C ASN A 319 -0.14 -15.41 16.57
N TYR A 320 1.20 -15.39 16.60
CA TYR A 320 1.95 -14.82 17.72
C TYR A 320 1.88 -13.29 17.71
N GLY A 321 2.07 -12.65 16.56
CA GLY A 321 1.83 -11.21 16.43
C GLY A 321 0.36 -10.87 16.52
N ALA A 322 -0.55 -11.69 15.97
CA ALA A 322 -1.99 -11.51 16.19
C ALA A 322 -2.34 -11.41 17.69
N TRP A 323 -1.76 -12.29 18.51
CA TRP A 323 -1.92 -12.24 19.97
C TRP A 323 -1.36 -10.94 20.55
N TYR A 324 -0.15 -10.55 20.14
CA TYR A 324 0.51 -9.33 20.62
C TYR A 324 -0.29 -8.06 20.26
N ILE A 325 -0.77 -7.96 19.03
CA ILE A 325 -1.65 -6.88 18.54
C ILE A 325 -2.95 -6.85 19.36
N ASP A 326 -3.58 -8.00 19.61
CA ASP A 326 -4.82 -8.06 20.41
C ASP A 326 -4.55 -7.64 21.86
N GLN A 327 -3.40 -8.00 22.46
CA GLN A 327 -3.03 -7.52 23.79
C GLN A 327 -2.88 -5.99 23.82
N VAL A 328 -2.17 -5.40 22.86
CA VAL A 328 -2.05 -3.94 22.74
C VAL A 328 -3.43 -3.29 22.62
N LEU A 329 -4.30 -3.84 21.77
CA LEU A 329 -5.64 -3.30 21.55
C LEU A 329 -6.52 -3.41 22.81
N GLN A 330 -6.51 -4.54 23.50
CA GLN A 330 -7.21 -4.72 24.78
C GLN A 330 -6.71 -3.74 25.85
N ILE A 331 -5.40 -3.48 25.90
CA ILE A 331 -4.84 -2.52 26.86
C ILE A 331 -5.30 -1.11 26.53
N LEU A 332 -5.18 -0.66 25.28
CA LEU A 332 -5.61 0.67 24.88
C LEU A 332 -7.11 0.88 25.15
N THR A 333 -7.94 -0.12 24.88
CA THR A 333 -9.40 -0.07 25.07
C THR A 333 -9.85 -0.25 26.51
N SER A 334 -8.98 -0.72 27.42
CA SER A 334 -9.28 -0.85 28.85
C SER A 334 -9.61 0.48 29.53
N ASN A 335 -9.20 1.61 28.94
CA ASN A 335 -9.59 2.95 29.35
C ASN A 335 -10.32 3.67 28.20
N PRO A 336 -11.67 3.71 28.19
CA PRO A 336 -12.44 4.35 27.13
C PRO A 336 -12.13 5.84 26.92
N ALA A 337 -11.70 6.56 27.97
CA ALA A 337 -11.35 7.97 27.86
C ALA A 337 -10.03 8.21 27.10
N VAL A 338 -9.13 7.21 27.12
CA VAL A 338 -7.89 7.17 26.32
C VAL A 338 -8.24 6.70 24.91
N TRP A 339 -8.85 5.51 24.76
CA TRP A 339 -9.11 4.91 23.45
C TRP A 339 -9.98 5.77 22.53
N SER A 340 -10.99 6.46 23.06
CA SER A 340 -11.82 7.39 22.28
C SER A 340 -11.00 8.49 21.59
N LYS A 341 -9.75 8.70 21.99
CA LYS A 341 -8.82 9.69 21.45
C LYS A 341 -7.57 9.07 20.79
N THR A 342 -7.54 7.76 20.59
CA THR A 342 -6.35 7.03 20.16
C THR A 342 -6.45 6.56 18.71
N VAL A 343 -5.32 6.66 18.00
CA VAL A 343 -5.07 5.97 16.73
C VAL A 343 -4.02 4.89 16.98
N LEU A 344 -4.33 3.65 16.65
CA LEU A 344 -3.35 2.56 16.55
C LEU A 344 -3.08 2.28 15.07
N LEU A 345 -1.83 2.45 14.64
CA LEU A 345 -1.35 2.07 13.31
C LEU A 345 -0.60 0.75 13.43
N VAL A 346 -1.10 -0.29 12.77
CA VAL A 346 -0.42 -1.59 12.66
C VAL A 346 0.07 -1.76 11.23
N THR A 347 1.38 -1.87 11.04
CA THR A 347 2.01 -2.02 9.73
C THR A 347 3.09 -3.09 9.78
N TYR A 348 3.65 -3.42 8.63
CA TYR A 348 4.88 -4.21 8.52
C TYR A 348 6.00 -3.34 7.96
N ASP A 349 7.23 -3.72 8.22
CA ASP A 349 8.45 -3.06 7.77
C ASP A 349 8.74 -3.36 6.29
N GLU A 350 8.72 -4.61 5.87
CA GLU A 350 8.91 -5.06 4.49
C GLU A 350 8.16 -6.37 4.20
N ASN A 351 8.42 -6.98 3.06
CA ASN A 351 7.59 -8.04 2.50
C ASN A 351 8.17 -9.46 2.65
N ASP A 352 9.30 -9.63 3.34
CA ASP A 352 10.17 -10.82 3.44
C ASP A 352 10.77 -11.29 2.11
N GLY A 353 10.28 -10.79 0.99
CA GLY A 353 10.46 -11.43 -0.31
C GLY A 353 9.23 -12.21 -0.76
N PHE A 354 8.11 -12.20 -0.03
CA PHE A 354 6.81 -12.63 -0.56
C PHE A 354 6.34 -11.71 -1.69
N PHE A 355 5.72 -12.31 -2.69
CA PHE A 355 5.25 -11.64 -3.89
C PHE A 355 4.06 -10.72 -3.60
N ASP A 356 4.11 -9.51 -4.15
CA ASP A 356 2.98 -8.61 -4.30
C ASP A 356 2.88 -8.18 -5.77
N HIS A 357 1.70 -8.23 -6.37
CA HIS A 357 1.52 -8.06 -7.81
C HIS A 357 1.69 -6.63 -8.32
N LEU A 358 1.60 -5.65 -7.42
CA LEU A 358 1.59 -4.25 -7.79
C LEU A 358 3.02 -3.75 -7.86
N VAL A 359 3.47 -3.40 -9.06
CA VAL A 359 4.78 -2.78 -9.25
C VAL A 359 4.82 -1.46 -8.48
N PRO A 360 5.71 -1.30 -7.49
CA PRO A 360 5.77 -0.08 -6.70
C PRO A 360 6.03 1.15 -7.56
N PRO A 361 5.43 2.31 -7.24
CA PRO A 361 5.80 3.55 -7.89
C PRO A 361 7.24 3.92 -7.50
N PHE A 362 8.05 4.35 -8.45
CA PHE A 362 9.42 4.79 -8.20
C PHE A 362 9.72 6.09 -8.94
N ALA A 363 10.68 6.87 -8.46
CA ALA A 363 11.02 8.16 -9.06
C ALA A 363 11.73 8.00 -10.41
N ALA A 364 11.57 8.98 -11.31
CA ALA A 364 12.35 9.04 -12.54
C ALA A 364 13.84 9.25 -12.23
N SER A 365 14.71 8.45 -12.86
CA SER A 365 16.16 8.49 -12.68
C SER A 365 16.89 8.16 -13.99
N GLY A 366 18.12 8.67 -14.16
CA GLY A 366 18.98 8.32 -15.30
C GLY A 366 18.40 8.60 -16.70
N GLY A 367 17.46 9.54 -16.82
CA GLY A 367 16.74 9.83 -18.08
C GLY A 367 15.59 8.88 -18.39
N ASN A 368 15.24 7.94 -17.49
CA ASN A 368 14.12 7.03 -17.62
C ASN A 368 12.80 7.68 -17.15
N GLY A 369 12.23 8.51 -18.02
CA GLY A 369 10.99 9.26 -17.78
C GLY A 369 11.24 10.67 -17.22
N LEU A 370 10.20 11.32 -16.68
CA LEU A 370 10.22 12.75 -16.33
C LEU A 370 9.44 13.05 -15.05
N SER A 371 9.78 14.13 -14.35
CA SER A 371 9.11 14.52 -13.11
C SER A 371 8.87 16.02 -13.03
N THR A 372 7.71 16.44 -12.52
CA THR A 372 7.46 17.86 -12.17
C THR A 372 8.06 18.25 -10.82
N VAL A 373 8.39 17.25 -9.99
CA VAL A 373 9.02 17.41 -8.68
C VAL A 373 10.47 16.92 -8.72
N ASP A 374 11.30 17.51 -7.88
CA ASP A 374 12.68 17.09 -7.67
C ASP A 374 12.75 15.63 -7.18
N THR A 375 13.48 14.79 -7.91
CA THR A 375 13.70 13.36 -7.62
C THR A 375 15.06 13.10 -6.98
N GLY A 376 15.79 14.16 -6.61
CA GLY A 376 17.05 14.05 -5.88
C GLY A 376 16.89 13.24 -4.59
N GLY A 377 17.81 12.31 -4.35
CA GLY A 377 17.79 11.43 -3.18
C GLY A 377 16.85 10.22 -3.30
N GLU A 378 16.23 9.95 -4.45
CA GLU A 378 15.38 8.77 -4.66
C GLU A 378 16.06 7.62 -5.42
N SER A 379 17.34 7.76 -5.78
CA SER A 379 18.11 6.71 -6.45
C SER A 379 19.48 6.51 -5.83
N PHE A 380 19.86 5.24 -5.66
CA PHE A 380 21.19 4.82 -5.29
C PHE A 380 22.02 4.52 -6.55
N PRO A 381 23.22 5.12 -6.70
CA PRO A 381 24.06 4.93 -7.89
C PRO A 381 24.73 3.55 -7.99
N GLY A 382 24.63 2.71 -6.95
CA GLY A 382 25.36 1.46 -6.86
C GLY A 382 26.77 1.64 -6.29
N ASN A 383 27.37 0.53 -5.84
CA ASN A 383 28.77 0.44 -5.45
C ASN A 383 29.32 -0.97 -5.75
N SER A 384 30.47 -1.34 -5.19
CA SER A 384 31.10 -2.65 -5.41
C SER A 384 30.31 -3.83 -4.83
N GLN A 385 29.42 -3.60 -3.86
CA GLN A 385 28.63 -4.62 -3.18
C GLN A 385 27.17 -4.62 -3.61
N TYR A 386 26.62 -3.46 -3.93
CA TYR A 386 25.20 -3.25 -4.16
C TYR A 386 24.93 -2.67 -5.54
N VAL A 387 23.94 -3.24 -6.23
CA VAL A 387 23.52 -2.80 -7.57
C VAL A 387 22.91 -1.39 -7.52
N PRO A 388 22.98 -0.58 -8.60
CA PRO A 388 22.21 0.65 -8.69
C PRO A 388 20.71 0.37 -8.66
N GLY A 389 19.93 1.26 -8.04
CA GLY A 389 18.49 1.05 -7.87
C GLY A 389 17.75 2.27 -7.32
N SER A 390 16.42 2.26 -7.43
CA SER A 390 15.56 3.24 -6.73
C SER A 390 15.53 2.93 -5.24
N TYR A 391 15.60 3.95 -4.37
CA TYR A 391 15.35 3.78 -2.94
C TYR A 391 13.91 3.44 -2.62
N GLY A 392 12.99 3.59 -3.57
CA GLY A 392 11.61 3.25 -3.32
C GLY A 392 10.64 3.72 -4.40
N LEU A 393 9.36 3.47 -4.20
CA LEU A 393 8.81 2.69 -3.08
C LEU A 393 9.14 1.19 -3.22
N GLY A 394 9.04 0.44 -2.13
CA GLY A 394 9.12 -1.01 -2.13
C GLY A 394 7.76 -1.69 -2.27
N GLN A 395 7.71 -2.99 -2.08
CA GLN A 395 6.48 -3.80 -2.18
C GLN A 395 5.38 -3.32 -1.24
N ARG A 396 4.12 -3.62 -1.58
CA ARG A 396 3.03 -3.35 -0.64
C ARG A 396 3.14 -4.22 0.59
N VAL A 397 2.91 -3.60 1.74
CA VAL A 397 2.82 -4.26 3.05
C VAL A 397 1.51 -3.84 3.71
N PRO A 398 0.92 -4.66 4.59
CA PRO A 398 -0.31 -4.29 5.27
C PRO A 398 -0.16 -3.00 6.09
N MET A 399 -1.19 -2.15 6.04
CA MET A 399 -1.40 -1.03 6.98
C MET A 399 -2.85 -1.03 7.44
N LEU A 400 -3.04 -1.47 8.68
CA LEU A 400 -4.32 -1.48 9.40
C LEU A 400 -4.40 -0.22 10.27
N VAL A 401 -5.35 0.65 9.95
CA VAL A 401 -5.61 1.86 10.72
C VAL A 401 -6.71 1.56 11.72
N VAL A 402 -6.36 1.23 12.97
CA VAL A 402 -7.27 0.75 14.02
C VAL A 402 -7.60 1.89 14.98
N SER A 403 -8.82 2.42 14.89
CA SER A 403 -9.22 3.61 15.63
C SER A 403 -10.74 3.83 15.61
N PRO A 404 -11.33 4.54 16.60
CA PRO A 404 -12.73 4.94 16.54
C PRO A 404 -13.11 5.71 15.26
N TRP A 405 -12.17 6.46 14.64
CA TRP A 405 -12.39 7.21 13.40
C TRP A 405 -12.26 6.39 12.11
N SER A 406 -11.80 5.14 12.19
CA SER A 406 -11.55 4.30 11.01
C SER A 406 -12.48 3.09 10.90
N ARG A 407 -13.48 2.99 11.79
CA ARG A 407 -14.45 1.89 11.84
C ARG A 407 -15.27 1.75 10.55
N GLY A 408 -15.68 0.52 10.25
CA GLY A 408 -16.62 0.19 9.18
C GLY A 408 -16.04 -0.65 8.04
N GLY A 409 -14.84 -1.21 8.20
CA GLY A 409 -14.25 -2.09 7.20
C GLY A 409 -14.01 -1.38 5.89
N TRP A 410 -13.25 -0.28 5.91
CA TRP A 410 -13.00 0.54 4.73
C TRP A 410 -11.72 0.11 4.01
N VAL A 411 -11.63 0.39 2.71
CA VAL A 411 -10.36 0.38 1.97
C VAL A 411 -9.92 1.81 1.67
N CYS A 412 -8.61 2.07 1.78
CA CYS A 412 -7.99 3.31 1.34
C CYS A 412 -6.89 3.02 0.31
N SER A 413 -7.09 3.48 -0.93
CA SER A 413 -6.20 3.20 -2.07
C SER A 413 -5.35 4.40 -2.48
N GLN A 414 -5.14 5.35 -1.57
CA GLN A 414 -4.11 6.38 -1.72
C GLN A 414 -2.73 5.76 -1.54
N THR A 415 -1.77 6.16 -2.37
CA THR A 415 -0.37 5.72 -2.23
C THR A 415 0.22 6.22 -0.92
N PHE A 416 0.79 5.32 -0.13
CA PHE A 416 1.48 5.61 1.13
C PHE A 416 2.78 4.80 1.25
N ASP A 417 3.63 5.23 2.17
CA ASP A 417 4.82 4.52 2.65
C ASP A 417 5.06 4.79 4.15
N HIS A 418 6.16 4.32 4.75
CA HIS A 418 6.44 4.57 6.18
C HIS A 418 6.63 6.04 6.51
N THR A 419 7.04 6.89 5.57
CA THR A 419 7.09 8.34 5.79
C THR A 419 5.71 8.94 6.01
N SER A 420 4.65 8.25 5.56
CA SER A 420 3.26 8.66 5.78
C SER A 420 2.87 8.60 7.27
N ILE A 421 3.54 7.79 8.09
CA ILE A 421 3.37 7.78 9.56
C ILE A 421 3.88 9.09 10.15
N ILE A 422 5.09 9.52 9.78
CA ILE A 422 5.67 10.80 10.21
C ILE A 422 4.74 11.94 9.79
N ARG A 423 4.26 11.93 8.54
CA ARG A 423 3.37 12.96 8.02
C ARG A 423 2.01 13.00 8.70
N PHE A 424 1.48 11.86 9.14
CA PHE A 424 0.27 11.85 9.97
C PHE A 424 0.49 12.59 11.30
N ILE A 425 1.65 12.35 11.93
CA ILE A 425 2.05 13.06 13.16
C ILE A 425 2.25 14.56 12.87
N GLU A 426 2.87 14.92 11.73
CA GLU A 426 2.99 16.31 11.27
C GLU A 426 1.60 16.95 11.19
N GLN A 427 0.66 16.35 10.46
CA GLN A 427 -0.70 16.87 10.30
C GLN A 427 -1.42 17.07 11.63
N ARG A 428 -1.18 16.18 12.59
CA ARG A 428 -1.78 16.29 13.92
C ARG A 428 -1.28 17.52 14.67
N PHE A 429 0.01 17.84 14.61
CA PHE A 429 0.63 18.86 15.47
C PHE A 429 1.01 20.17 14.76
N ALA A 430 0.97 20.22 13.42
CA ALA A 430 1.41 21.36 12.61
C ALA A 430 0.69 22.69 12.91
N ARG A 431 -0.52 22.66 13.48
CA ARG A 431 -1.24 23.90 13.87
C ARG A 431 -0.63 24.59 15.08
N THR A 432 0.11 23.87 15.93
CA THR A 432 0.64 24.38 17.19
C THR A 432 2.14 24.22 17.35
N HIS A 433 2.79 23.43 16.48
CA HIS A 433 4.22 23.14 16.57
C HIS A 433 4.85 23.08 15.17
N ASP A 434 6.13 23.46 15.09
CA ASP A 434 6.97 23.18 13.93
C ASP A 434 7.56 21.77 14.05
N VAL A 435 6.89 20.81 13.42
CA VAL A 435 7.22 19.37 13.49
C VAL A 435 7.55 18.79 12.13
N VAL A 436 7.79 19.62 11.12
CA VAL A 436 8.07 19.12 9.77
C VAL A 436 9.40 18.36 9.76
N SER A 437 9.37 17.10 9.33
CA SER A 437 10.57 16.29 9.16
C SER A 437 11.47 16.88 8.07
N PRO A 438 12.75 17.14 8.36
CA PRO A 438 13.69 17.68 7.38
C PRO A 438 14.15 16.65 6.34
N ASN A 439 13.91 15.35 6.60
CA ASN A 439 14.53 14.27 5.85
C ASN A 439 13.66 13.70 4.73
N ILE A 440 12.32 13.85 4.83
CA ILE A 440 11.42 13.31 3.80
C ILE A 440 11.61 14.09 2.51
N SER A 441 11.99 13.38 1.44
CA SER A 441 12.25 13.98 0.13
C SER A 441 11.04 14.70 -0.45
N LYS A 442 11.29 15.62 -1.37
CA LYS A 442 10.24 16.34 -2.09
C LYS A 442 9.36 15.38 -2.90
N TRP A 443 9.96 14.36 -3.52
CA TRP A 443 9.22 13.36 -4.28
C TRP A 443 8.26 12.56 -3.40
N ARG A 444 8.71 12.07 -2.24
CA ARG A 444 7.85 11.33 -1.29
C ARG A 444 6.75 12.20 -0.72
N ARG A 445 7.03 13.46 -0.39
CA ARG A 445 6.01 14.44 0.04
C ARG A 445 4.93 14.67 -1.01
N ALA A 446 5.29 14.64 -2.29
CA ALA A 446 4.35 14.82 -3.39
C ALA A 446 3.50 13.57 -3.69
N VAL A 447 4.11 12.38 -3.66
CA VAL A 447 3.47 11.13 -4.13
C VAL A 447 2.80 10.33 -3.02
N CYS A 448 3.42 10.22 -1.85
CA CYS A 448 2.83 9.51 -0.72
C CYS A 448 1.81 10.43 -0.01
N GLY A 449 0.75 9.87 0.57
CA GLY A 449 -0.17 10.63 1.42
C GLY A 449 0.34 10.79 2.85
N ASP A 450 -0.51 11.31 3.73
CA ASP A 450 -0.22 11.53 5.16
C ASP A 450 -1.14 10.71 6.07
N LEU A 451 -1.72 9.63 5.54
CA LEU A 451 -2.70 8.72 6.16
C LEU A 451 -4.04 9.36 6.56
N THR A 452 -4.25 10.66 6.44
CA THR A 452 -5.50 11.30 6.89
C THR A 452 -6.73 10.82 6.13
N ALA A 453 -6.58 10.45 4.85
CA ALA A 453 -7.65 9.86 4.04
C ALA A 453 -8.16 8.50 4.55
N ALA A 454 -7.40 7.81 5.42
CA ALA A 454 -7.83 6.54 6.01
C ALA A 454 -8.89 6.71 7.12
N PHE A 455 -9.21 7.94 7.52
CA PHE A 455 -10.10 8.24 8.64
C PHE A 455 -11.35 9.01 8.21
N ASN A 456 -12.40 8.92 9.04
CA ASN A 456 -13.53 9.83 9.01
C ASN A 456 -13.54 10.67 10.29
N PHE A 457 -12.78 11.78 10.29
CA PHE A 457 -12.79 12.71 11.42
C PHE A 457 -14.07 13.54 11.53
N ALA A 458 -14.81 13.71 10.44
CA ALA A 458 -15.97 14.59 10.41
C ALA A 458 -17.20 13.96 11.11
N ASP A 459 -17.45 12.67 10.88
CA ASP A 459 -18.58 11.94 11.46
C ASP A 459 -18.25 10.46 11.76
N PRO A 460 -17.33 10.19 12.70
CA PRO A 460 -16.83 8.84 13.01
C PRO A 460 -17.82 7.91 13.72
N ASN A 461 -18.94 8.43 14.22
CA ASN A 461 -19.81 7.74 15.18
C ASN A 461 -21.10 7.16 14.58
N GLY A 462 -21.12 6.96 13.26
CA GLY A 462 -22.17 6.22 12.55
C GLY A 462 -22.24 4.72 12.92
N ALA A 463 -23.30 4.04 12.46
CA ALA A 463 -23.50 2.61 12.73
C ALA A 463 -22.46 1.72 12.01
N VAL A 464 -21.97 0.67 12.69
CA VAL A 464 -20.99 -0.28 12.17
C VAL A 464 -21.68 -1.61 11.82
N PRO A 465 -21.36 -2.27 10.68
CA PRO A 465 -21.88 -3.60 10.33
C PRO A 465 -21.47 -4.70 11.33
N ALA A 466 -22.22 -5.81 11.35
CA ALA A 466 -21.85 -7.01 12.13
C ALA A 466 -20.70 -7.79 11.47
N LEU A 467 -19.83 -8.42 12.27
CA LEU A 467 -18.56 -9.03 11.86
C LEU A 467 -18.43 -10.49 12.35
N PRO A 468 -17.71 -11.37 11.64
CA PRO A 468 -17.61 -12.80 11.97
C PRO A 468 -16.71 -13.11 13.19
N GLY A 469 -16.80 -14.36 13.68
CA GLY A 469 -16.09 -14.85 14.86
C GLY A 469 -14.72 -15.49 14.64
N THR A 470 -13.86 -15.50 15.68
CA THR A 470 -12.45 -15.90 15.68
C THR A 470 -12.00 -16.69 16.94
N SER A 471 -12.89 -17.08 17.86
CA SER A 471 -12.54 -17.64 19.18
C SER A 471 -11.80 -18.98 19.18
N ALA A 472 -11.57 -19.60 18.03
CA ALA A 472 -11.00 -20.94 17.90
C ALA A 472 -9.45 -21.00 17.88
N TYR A 473 -8.74 -19.86 18.01
CA TYR A 473 -7.32 -19.77 17.64
C TYR A 473 -6.39 -19.19 18.72
N ALA A 474 -6.71 -19.39 20.00
CA ALA A 474 -5.72 -19.15 21.07
C ALA A 474 -4.51 -20.10 20.87
N PRO A 475 -3.26 -19.64 21.11
CA PRO A 475 -2.08 -20.50 21.02
C PRO A 475 -2.24 -21.76 21.89
N ASN A 476 -1.94 -22.94 21.32
CA ASN A 476 -2.11 -24.22 22.03
C ASN A 476 -0.99 -24.48 23.06
N ASP A 477 0.21 -23.93 22.83
CA ASP A 477 1.36 -24.04 23.74
C ASP A 477 2.35 -22.85 23.58
N ARG A 478 3.54 -22.98 24.18
CA ARG A 478 4.63 -21.97 24.17
C ARG A 478 5.96 -22.59 23.70
N GLN A 479 5.94 -23.52 22.75
CA GLN A 479 7.14 -24.23 22.27
C GLN A 479 7.48 -23.82 20.82
N ARG A 480 8.77 -23.87 20.46
CA ARG A 480 9.27 -23.64 19.09
C ARG A 480 9.26 -24.96 18.31
N HIS A 481 8.81 -24.93 17.05
CA HIS A 481 8.76 -26.09 16.15
C HIS A 481 9.66 -25.91 14.91
N PRO A 482 10.01 -26.98 14.17
CA PRO A 482 10.77 -26.89 12.91
C PRO A 482 10.00 -26.20 11.78
N ASP A 483 10.72 -25.55 10.85
CA ASP A 483 10.17 -24.79 9.73
C ASP A 483 9.36 -25.65 8.73
N TYR A 484 8.34 -25.07 8.11
CA TYR A 484 7.54 -25.67 7.04
C TYR A 484 7.85 -25.05 5.68
N ILE A 485 8.31 -25.87 4.72
CA ILE A 485 8.61 -25.47 3.34
C ILE A 485 7.40 -25.80 2.44
N PRO A 486 6.65 -24.82 1.93
CA PRO A 486 5.48 -25.06 1.11
C PRO A 486 5.86 -25.42 -0.34
N LEU A 487 5.17 -26.41 -0.94
CA LEU A 487 5.35 -26.79 -2.35
C LEU A 487 4.18 -26.31 -3.22
N PRO A 488 4.42 -25.75 -4.42
CA PRO A 488 3.35 -25.40 -5.36
C PRO A 488 2.50 -26.64 -5.76
N PRO A 489 1.19 -26.48 -6.00
CA PRO A 489 0.34 -27.58 -6.47
C PRO A 489 0.68 -27.96 -7.92
N LEU A 490 0.51 -29.25 -8.27
CA LEU A 490 0.73 -29.77 -9.63
C LEU A 490 -0.17 -29.10 -10.69
N VAL A 491 -1.39 -28.73 -10.31
CA VAL A 491 -2.33 -27.97 -11.14
C VAL A 491 -2.47 -26.58 -10.54
N GLN A 492 -2.06 -25.56 -11.28
CA GLN A 492 -2.02 -24.17 -10.82
C GLN A 492 -3.14 -23.34 -11.45
N SER A 493 -3.64 -22.37 -10.69
CA SER A 493 -4.62 -21.37 -11.14
C SER A 493 -4.43 -20.10 -10.35
N VAL A 494 -4.72 -18.94 -10.94
CA VAL A 494 -4.73 -17.66 -10.20
C VAL A 494 -5.71 -17.79 -9.02
N PRO A 495 -5.35 -17.33 -7.81
CA PRO A 495 -6.24 -17.41 -6.65
C PRO A 495 -7.55 -16.68 -6.90
N LYS A 496 -8.62 -17.20 -6.28
CA LYS A 496 -9.91 -16.54 -6.31
C LYS A 496 -10.02 -15.58 -5.13
N GLN A 497 -10.29 -14.30 -5.40
CA GLN A 497 -10.62 -13.31 -4.38
C GLN A 497 -12.04 -13.54 -3.84
N GLU A 498 -12.28 -13.22 -2.55
CA GLU A 498 -13.61 -13.21 -1.96
C GLU A 498 -14.55 -12.30 -2.76
N ALA A 499 -15.79 -12.74 -2.98
CA ALA A 499 -16.75 -11.99 -3.79
C ALA A 499 -17.22 -10.71 -3.09
N GLY A 500 -17.57 -9.71 -3.91
CA GLY A 500 -18.20 -8.46 -3.49
C GLY A 500 -17.24 -7.28 -3.31
N VAL A 501 -17.85 -6.13 -3.02
CA VAL A 501 -17.17 -4.84 -2.83
C VAL A 501 -17.05 -4.47 -1.36
N ARG A 502 -16.22 -3.46 -1.08
CA ARG A 502 -16.05 -2.84 0.24
C ARG A 502 -16.30 -1.33 0.17
N PRO A 503 -16.79 -0.69 1.25
CA PRO A 503 -16.72 0.76 1.37
C PRO A 503 -15.29 1.29 1.11
N ALA A 504 -15.17 2.28 0.25
CA ALA A 504 -13.88 2.90 -0.11
C ALA A 504 -13.82 4.36 0.36
N ARG A 505 -12.65 4.75 0.89
CA ARG A 505 -12.37 6.13 1.30
C ARG A 505 -12.30 7.05 0.08
N ALA A 506 -12.67 8.31 0.27
CA ALA A 506 -12.49 9.35 -0.73
C ALA A 506 -10.99 9.55 -0.98
N LEU A 507 -10.58 9.65 -2.25
CA LEU A 507 -9.18 9.86 -2.61
C LEU A 507 -8.97 11.23 -3.28
N PRO A 508 -7.78 11.82 -3.15
CA PRO A 508 -7.48 13.17 -3.64
C PRO A 508 -7.07 13.22 -5.13
N TYR A 509 -7.41 12.20 -5.92
CA TYR A 509 -6.90 12.05 -7.29
C TYR A 509 -7.86 12.61 -8.34
N GLU A 510 -7.33 13.39 -9.28
CA GLU A 510 -8.02 13.70 -10.53
C GLU A 510 -6.99 13.69 -11.67
N LEU A 511 -6.88 12.52 -12.33
CA LEU A 511 -5.77 12.20 -13.21
C LEU A 511 -6.22 12.05 -14.66
N PHE A 512 -5.40 12.56 -15.57
CA PHE A 512 -5.58 12.49 -17.01
C PHE A 512 -4.27 12.12 -17.68
N VAL A 513 -4.33 11.15 -18.59
CA VAL A 513 -3.21 10.87 -19.50
C VAL A 513 -3.77 10.73 -20.90
N ARG A 514 -3.29 11.57 -21.80
CA ARG A 514 -3.78 11.69 -23.18
C ARG A 514 -2.64 11.44 -24.14
N GLY A 515 -2.95 10.82 -25.26
CA GLY A 515 -1.98 10.46 -26.28
C GLY A 515 -2.40 11.00 -27.64
N ARG A 516 -1.45 11.61 -28.35
CA ARG A 516 -1.65 12.15 -29.70
C ARG A 516 -0.42 11.91 -30.57
N HIS A 517 -0.61 12.02 -31.88
CA HIS A 517 0.48 11.86 -32.83
C HIS A 517 1.29 13.15 -32.91
N ASP A 518 2.62 13.05 -32.84
CA ASP A 518 3.53 14.13 -33.22
C ASP A 518 4.13 13.76 -34.58
N GLU A 519 3.41 14.12 -35.65
CA GLU A 519 3.80 13.81 -37.03
C GLU A 519 5.13 14.47 -37.41
N ALA A 520 5.39 15.68 -36.91
CA ALA A 520 6.62 16.42 -37.18
C ALA A 520 7.85 15.72 -36.60
N ALA A 521 7.72 15.13 -35.41
CA ALA A 521 8.80 14.39 -34.76
C ALA A 521 8.84 12.90 -35.15
N GLY A 522 7.78 12.35 -35.75
CA GLY A 522 7.62 10.91 -35.94
C GLY A 522 7.55 10.15 -34.60
N ARG A 523 6.97 10.77 -33.57
CA ARG A 523 6.90 10.25 -32.19
C ARG A 523 5.47 10.20 -31.69
N PHE A 524 5.23 9.40 -30.66
CA PHE A 524 3.96 9.41 -29.95
C PHE A 524 4.06 10.39 -28.78
N GLN A 525 3.29 11.48 -28.82
CA GLN A 525 3.24 12.42 -27.70
C GLN A 525 2.27 11.91 -26.64
N ILE A 526 2.73 11.92 -25.38
CA ILE A 526 1.93 11.61 -24.21
C ILE A 526 1.90 12.84 -23.28
N ASP A 527 0.71 13.21 -22.83
CA ASP A 527 0.46 14.38 -22.00
C ASP A 527 -0.23 13.94 -20.70
N PHE A 528 0.40 14.21 -19.57
CA PHE A 528 -0.10 13.98 -18.24
C PHE A 528 -0.65 15.28 -17.65
N ALA A 529 -1.79 15.19 -16.97
CA ALA A 529 -2.32 16.27 -16.16
C ALA A 529 -2.89 15.71 -14.85
N ASN A 530 -2.64 16.44 -13.77
CA ASN A 530 -3.18 16.15 -12.46
C ASN A 530 -3.87 17.42 -11.94
N THR A 531 -5.20 17.41 -11.91
CA THR A 531 -5.99 18.52 -11.35
C THR A 531 -6.48 18.23 -9.94
N GLY A 532 -6.13 17.04 -9.40
CA GLY A 532 -6.42 16.66 -8.03
C GLY A 532 -5.48 17.33 -7.03
N GLU A 533 -5.55 16.86 -5.78
CA GLU A 533 -4.89 17.46 -4.62
C GLU A 533 -3.65 16.68 -4.15
N ALA A 534 -3.42 15.47 -4.68
CA ALA A 534 -2.21 14.69 -4.42
C ALA A 534 -1.40 14.45 -5.70
N GLY A 535 -0.07 14.43 -5.59
CA GLY A 535 0.79 14.01 -6.70
C GLY A 535 0.59 12.53 -7.05
N ALA A 536 0.91 12.18 -8.29
CA ALA A 536 0.81 10.82 -8.78
C ALA A 536 2.08 10.41 -9.53
N ALA A 537 2.50 9.17 -9.30
CA ALA A 537 3.49 8.48 -10.11
C ALA A 537 2.80 7.57 -11.14
N PHE A 538 3.35 7.53 -12.35
CA PHE A 538 2.86 6.72 -13.45
C PHE A 538 3.98 5.87 -14.04
N LEU A 539 3.68 4.61 -14.35
CA LEU A 539 4.60 3.71 -15.04
C LEU A 539 4.11 3.47 -16.46
N VAL A 540 4.94 3.78 -17.45
CA VAL A 540 4.63 3.62 -18.87
C VAL A 540 5.41 2.45 -19.45
N TYR A 541 4.67 1.43 -19.86
CA TYR A 541 5.18 0.22 -20.51
C TYR A 541 4.95 0.30 -22.01
N ALA A 542 5.94 -0.13 -22.80
CA ALA A 542 5.75 -0.44 -24.21
C ALA A 542 5.41 -1.93 -24.35
N ALA A 543 4.30 -2.26 -25.01
CA ALA A 543 3.88 -3.66 -25.13
C ALA A 543 4.85 -4.48 -25.99
N GLY A 544 5.12 -5.72 -25.57
CA GLY A 544 5.91 -6.69 -26.34
C GLY A 544 7.42 -6.43 -26.38
N GLY A 545 7.93 -5.45 -25.62
CA GLY A 545 9.35 -5.16 -25.49
C GLY A 545 9.96 -5.69 -24.18
N PRO A 546 11.28 -5.95 -24.13
CA PRO A 546 12.00 -6.32 -22.91
C PRO A 546 12.35 -5.11 -22.02
N ASP A 547 11.87 -3.93 -22.36
CA ASP A 547 12.26 -2.69 -21.70
C ASP A 547 11.56 -2.53 -20.35
N ALA A 548 12.29 -2.01 -19.37
CA ALA A 548 11.72 -1.54 -18.12
C ALA A 548 10.76 -0.36 -18.38
N PRO A 549 9.73 -0.16 -17.53
CA PRO A 549 8.84 0.98 -17.67
C PRO A 549 9.58 2.30 -17.46
N ARG A 550 9.10 3.33 -18.14
CA ARG A 550 9.46 4.73 -17.86
C ARG A 550 8.62 5.24 -16.70
N SER A 551 9.23 5.95 -15.76
CA SER A 551 8.51 6.54 -14.63
C SER A 551 8.22 8.02 -14.84
N TYR A 552 6.99 8.44 -14.57
CA TYR A 552 6.58 9.83 -14.64
C TYR A 552 5.97 10.28 -13.31
N THR A 553 6.30 11.47 -12.84
CA THR A 553 5.67 12.04 -11.63
C THR A 553 5.07 13.41 -11.94
N VAL A 554 3.82 13.60 -11.53
CA VAL A 554 3.07 14.84 -11.73
C VAL A 554 2.43 15.26 -10.41
N GLU A 555 2.91 16.36 -9.83
CA GLU A 555 2.31 16.98 -8.65
C GLU A 555 0.89 17.46 -8.92
N ALA A 556 0.13 17.64 -7.83
CA ALA A 556 -1.16 18.30 -7.84
C ALA A 556 -1.12 19.63 -8.61
N GLY A 557 -2.12 19.86 -9.46
CA GLY A 557 -2.25 21.06 -10.28
C GLY A 557 -1.26 21.19 -11.44
N LYS A 558 -0.37 20.22 -11.67
CA LYS A 558 0.68 20.30 -12.70
C LYS A 558 0.40 19.44 -13.92
N ARG A 559 1.22 19.65 -14.95
CA ARG A 559 1.20 18.93 -16.23
C ARG A 559 2.61 18.57 -16.67
N LEU A 560 2.71 17.51 -17.46
CA LEU A 560 3.96 17.00 -17.99
C LEU A 560 3.71 16.41 -19.38
N SER A 561 4.66 16.56 -20.30
CA SER A 561 4.56 16.02 -21.66
C SER A 561 5.87 15.32 -22.04
N ASP A 562 5.77 14.20 -22.74
CA ASP A 562 6.92 13.47 -23.29
C ASP A 562 6.63 12.96 -24.71
N LYS A 563 7.69 12.63 -25.46
CA LYS A 563 7.64 12.11 -26.83
C LYS A 563 8.25 10.71 -26.88
N LEU A 564 7.40 9.69 -26.90
CA LEU A 564 7.79 8.29 -26.87
C LEU A 564 8.22 7.78 -28.27
N PRO A 565 9.23 6.90 -28.34
CA PRO A 565 9.66 6.27 -29.58
C PRO A 565 8.58 5.31 -30.10
N VAL A 566 8.35 5.27 -31.41
CA VAL A 566 7.49 4.24 -32.02
C VAL A 566 8.33 3.18 -32.72
N ASN A 567 7.73 2.02 -32.98
CA ASN A 567 8.40 0.92 -33.68
C ASN A 567 8.68 1.26 -35.15
N ALA A 568 9.58 0.49 -35.76
CA ALA A 568 9.79 0.53 -37.20
C ALA A 568 8.45 0.33 -37.95
N GLY A 569 8.17 1.20 -38.93
CA GLY A 569 6.89 1.21 -39.62
C GLY A 569 5.77 1.98 -38.90
N GLY A 570 6.07 2.62 -37.76
CA GLY A 570 5.19 3.59 -37.09
C GLY A 570 4.25 3.02 -36.05
N THR A 571 4.25 1.71 -35.77
CA THR A 571 3.33 1.11 -34.78
C THR A 571 3.74 1.47 -33.35
N TYR A 572 2.75 1.58 -32.47
CA TYR A 572 2.97 1.84 -31.04
C TYR A 572 1.90 1.13 -30.21
N ASP A 573 2.26 0.75 -28.99
CA ASP A 573 1.35 0.21 -27.98
C ASP A 573 1.92 0.52 -26.60
N PHE A 574 1.35 1.51 -25.92
CA PHE A 574 1.76 1.95 -24.59
C PHE A 574 0.67 1.71 -23.58
N THR A 575 1.04 1.19 -22.41
CA THR A 575 0.15 1.08 -21.26
C THR A 575 0.71 1.92 -20.11
N VAL A 576 -0.15 2.72 -19.50
CA VAL A 576 0.16 3.65 -18.41
C VAL A 576 -0.59 3.19 -17.18
N HIS A 577 0.14 2.83 -16.13
CA HIS A 577 -0.42 2.50 -14.82
C HIS A 577 -0.24 3.69 -13.88
N GLY A 578 -1.26 3.97 -13.06
CA GLY A 578 -1.22 4.99 -12.01
C GLY A 578 -1.90 4.50 -10.72
N PRO A 579 -2.05 5.36 -9.71
CA PRO A 579 -2.67 5.01 -8.44
C PRO A 579 -4.16 4.69 -8.59
N ASN A 580 -4.75 4.05 -7.57
CA ASN A 580 -6.17 3.69 -7.51
C ASN A 580 -6.72 2.99 -8.78
N GLY A 581 -5.93 2.06 -9.35
CA GLY A 581 -6.33 1.31 -10.54
C GLY A 581 -6.43 2.15 -11.82
N PHE A 582 -5.87 3.36 -11.85
CA PHE A 582 -5.80 4.18 -13.06
C PHE A 582 -5.01 3.45 -14.16
N LEU A 583 -5.63 3.34 -15.34
CA LEU A 583 -5.04 2.72 -16.51
C LEU A 583 -5.36 3.51 -17.78
N ARG A 584 -4.34 3.70 -18.62
CA ARG A 584 -4.55 4.08 -20.04
C ARG A 584 -3.79 3.12 -20.93
N ARG A 585 -4.38 2.73 -22.07
CA ARG A 585 -3.66 2.06 -23.17
C ARG A 585 -3.83 2.85 -24.46
N PHE A 586 -2.74 3.02 -25.18
CA PHE A 586 -2.68 3.66 -26.49
C PHE A 586 -2.04 2.71 -27.48
N ALA A 587 -2.82 2.10 -28.36
CA ALA A 587 -2.29 1.32 -29.49
C ALA A 587 -2.74 1.91 -30.83
N GLY A 588 -1.86 1.82 -31.82
CA GLY A 588 -2.12 2.31 -33.17
C GLY A 588 -0.85 2.41 -34.02
N ARG A 589 -0.92 3.23 -35.07
CA ARG A 589 0.17 3.45 -36.02
C ARG A 589 0.29 4.93 -36.39
N LEU A 590 1.51 5.46 -36.42
CA LEU A 590 1.86 6.78 -36.98
C LEU A 590 2.00 6.70 -38.49
N SER A 591 1.61 7.77 -39.19
CA SER A 591 1.91 7.96 -40.61
C SER A 591 3.33 8.50 -40.79
N LEU A 592 4.24 7.70 -41.34
CA LEU A 592 5.61 8.14 -41.65
C LEU A 592 5.75 8.70 -43.08
N SER A 593 4.66 8.70 -43.89
CA SER A 593 4.62 9.28 -45.23
C SER A 593 3.17 9.47 -45.69
N GLY A 594 2.77 10.72 -45.95
CA GLY A 594 1.41 11.09 -46.37
C GLY A 594 0.96 10.55 -47.75
N LEU A 595 1.80 9.77 -48.45
CA LEU A 595 1.53 9.27 -49.79
C LEU A 595 0.99 7.82 -49.84
N LEU A 596 1.13 7.03 -48.78
CA LEU A 596 0.75 5.60 -48.80
C LEU A 596 -0.53 5.25 -48.03
N HIS A 597 -1.12 6.20 -47.29
CA HIS A 597 -2.34 5.97 -46.51
C HIS A 597 -3.30 7.17 -46.63
N PRO A 598 -4.20 7.21 -47.64
CA PRO A 598 -5.08 8.35 -47.92
C PRO A 598 -6.13 8.64 -46.83
N HIS A 599 -6.24 7.79 -45.80
CA HIS A 599 -7.14 7.93 -44.65
C HIS A 599 -6.44 8.36 -43.35
N GLY A 600 -5.22 8.92 -43.43
CA GLY A 600 -4.41 9.50 -42.34
C GLY A 600 -5.06 9.51 -40.96
N HIS A 601 -4.66 8.54 -40.14
CA HIS A 601 -5.21 8.23 -38.82
C HIS A 601 -4.98 9.38 -37.84
N ALA A 602 -6.06 10.08 -37.50
CA ALA A 602 -6.00 11.25 -36.62
C ALA A 602 -7.18 11.20 -35.63
N LEU A 603 -7.41 9.99 -35.10
CA LEU A 603 -8.44 9.70 -34.11
C LEU A 603 -7.89 9.93 -32.70
N GLU A 604 -8.65 10.64 -31.88
CA GLU A 604 -8.33 10.86 -30.47
C GLU A 604 -9.55 10.55 -29.59
N VAL A 605 -9.29 10.14 -28.36
CA VAL A 605 -10.30 10.06 -27.30
C VAL A 605 -9.79 10.90 -26.15
N LYS A 606 -10.60 11.86 -25.70
CA LYS A 606 -10.31 12.69 -24.53
C LYS A 606 -11.38 12.48 -23.49
N GLU A 607 -10.96 12.27 -22.26
CA GLU A 607 -11.82 12.11 -21.11
C GLU A 607 -11.96 13.42 -20.32
N SER A 608 -13.14 13.65 -19.76
CA SER A 608 -13.43 14.69 -18.76
C SER A 608 -14.37 14.13 -17.70
N TYR A 609 -14.22 14.59 -16.46
CA TYR A 609 -15.02 14.11 -15.34
C TYR A 609 -16.12 15.10 -14.98
N ASP A 610 -17.31 14.57 -14.76
CA ASP A 610 -18.40 15.26 -14.07
C ASP A 610 -18.32 14.86 -12.58
N VAL A 611 -17.42 15.53 -11.86
CA VAL A 611 -17.11 15.27 -10.45
C VAL A 611 -18.34 15.41 -9.55
N ALA A 612 -19.25 16.34 -9.87
CA ALA A 612 -20.45 16.57 -9.09
C ALA A 612 -21.37 15.33 -9.07
N ASN A 613 -21.47 14.64 -10.20
CA ASN A 613 -22.34 13.48 -10.37
C ASN A 613 -21.60 12.14 -10.34
N GLY A 614 -20.26 12.13 -10.35
CA GLY A 614 -19.44 10.92 -10.38
C GLY A 614 -19.46 10.24 -11.76
N ASN A 615 -19.58 11.02 -12.83
CA ASN A 615 -19.79 10.53 -14.19
C ASN A 615 -18.64 10.91 -15.14
N LEU A 616 -18.60 10.27 -16.31
CA LEU A 616 -17.53 10.41 -17.29
C LEU A 616 -18.09 10.90 -18.63
N GLU A 617 -17.44 11.90 -19.23
CA GLU A 617 -17.65 12.27 -20.61
C GLU A 617 -16.42 11.92 -21.45
N LEU A 618 -16.66 11.27 -22.59
CA LEU A 618 -15.64 10.99 -23.59
C LEU A 618 -15.92 11.80 -24.86
N ARG A 619 -14.96 12.63 -25.24
CA ARG A 619 -14.94 13.32 -26.53
C ARG A 619 -14.17 12.48 -27.55
N LEU A 620 -14.88 12.01 -28.57
CA LEU A 620 -14.39 11.20 -29.68
C LEU A 620 -14.08 12.13 -30.84
N ILE A 621 -12.82 12.21 -31.27
CA ILE A 621 -12.37 13.23 -32.22
C ILE A 621 -11.86 12.53 -33.48
N ASN A 622 -12.30 12.99 -34.64
CA ASN A 622 -11.87 12.48 -35.93
C ASN A 622 -11.25 13.59 -36.77
N HIS A 623 -9.93 13.77 -36.67
CA HIS A 623 -9.19 14.68 -37.55
C HIS A 623 -8.90 14.07 -38.94
N GLY A 624 -9.41 12.86 -39.22
CA GLY A 624 -9.23 12.18 -40.49
C GLY A 624 -10.09 12.75 -41.62
N ARG A 625 -10.00 12.13 -42.80
CA ARG A 625 -10.67 12.59 -44.04
C ARG A 625 -11.96 11.84 -44.38
N ALA A 626 -12.31 10.82 -43.61
CA ALA A 626 -13.53 10.04 -43.79
C ALA A 626 -14.28 9.88 -42.46
N PRO A 627 -15.62 9.72 -42.47
CA PRO A 627 -16.35 9.39 -41.26
C PRO A 627 -15.85 8.09 -40.62
N SER A 628 -15.77 8.05 -39.29
CA SER A 628 -15.36 6.87 -38.53
C SER A 628 -16.38 6.51 -37.47
N THR A 629 -16.65 5.22 -37.31
CA THR A 629 -17.50 4.71 -36.23
C THR A 629 -16.62 4.29 -35.07
N PHE A 630 -16.70 5.01 -33.96
CA PHE A 630 -16.12 4.63 -32.68
C PHE A 630 -17.02 3.63 -31.98
N ILE A 631 -16.42 2.58 -31.43
CA ILE A 631 -17.09 1.51 -30.69
C ILE A 631 -16.51 1.51 -29.28
N LEU A 632 -17.34 1.81 -28.29
CA LEU A 632 -16.97 1.82 -26.88
C LEU A 632 -17.58 0.59 -26.21
N LYS A 633 -16.77 -0.22 -25.52
CA LYS A 633 -17.22 -1.40 -24.78
C LYS A 633 -16.83 -1.30 -23.31
N SER A 634 -17.81 -1.43 -22.42
CA SER A 634 -17.59 -1.51 -20.97
C SER A 634 -17.16 -2.92 -20.56
N ALA A 635 -16.10 -3.02 -19.76
CA ALA A 635 -15.65 -4.28 -19.18
C ALA A 635 -16.57 -4.76 -18.04
N TYR A 636 -17.26 -3.83 -17.35
CA TYR A 636 -18.14 -4.16 -16.22
C TYR A 636 -19.49 -4.69 -16.68
N THR A 637 -20.13 -4.00 -17.63
CA THR A 637 -21.51 -4.32 -18.04
C THR A 637 -21.58 -5.07 -19.36
N GLY A 638 -20.47 -5.14 -20.10
CA GLY A 638 -20.45 -5.63 -21.49
C GLY A 638 -21.16 -4.72 -22.49
N ALA A 639 -21.76 -3.61 -22.02
CA ALA A 639 -22.52 -2.68 -22.86
C ALA A 639 -21.62 -2.09 -23.95
N THR A 640 -22.21 -1.89 -25.13
CA THR A 640 -21.51 -1.33 -26.30
C THR A 640 -22.24 -0.09 -26.79
N VAL A 641 -21.50 1.01 -26.95
CA VAL A 641 -21.99 2.27 -27.54
C VAL A 641 -21.24 2.52 -28.84
N GLN A 642 -21.99 2.80 -29.91
CA GLN A 642 -21.42 3.18 -31.20
C GLN A 642 -21.71 4.64 -31.52
N ARG A 643 -20.71 5.36 -32.03
CA ARG A 643 -20.85 6.74 -32.48
C ARG A 643 -20.11 6.97 -33.79
N VAL A 644 -20.85 7.45 -34.78
CA VAL A 644 -20.27 7.91 -36.05
C VAL A 644 -19.83 9.37 -35.88
N VAL A 645 -18.56 9.64 -36.17
CA VAL A 645 -17.97 10.99 -36.14
C VAL A 645 -17.49 11.34 -37.55
N ARG A 646 -17.99 12.45 -38.11
CA ARG A 646 -17.60 12.90 -39.45
C ARG A 646 -16.13 13.32 -39.47
N ALA A 647 -15.56 13.39 -40.67
CA ALA A 647 -14.23 13.92 -40.89
C ALA A 647 -14.13 15.38 -40.41
N GLY A 648 -13.13 15.70 -39.61
CA GLY A 648 -12.91 17.02 -39.02
C GLY A 648 -13.79 17.36 -37.82
N ASP A 649 -14.74 16.50 -37.46
CA ASP A 649 -15.69 16.72 -36.36
C ASP A 649 -15.28 15.96 -35.09
N ASP A 650 -16.02 16.22 -34.01
CA ASP A 650 -15.99 15.45 -32.78
C ASP A 650 -17.41 15.15 -32.28
N ALA A 651 -17.53 14.17 -31.39
CA ALA A 651 -18.78 13.84 -30.71
C ALA A 651 -18.53 13.43 -29.25
N SER A 652 -19.43 13.83 -28.36
CA SER A 652 -19.41 13.43 -26.95
C SER A 652 -20.23 12.17 -26.68
N VAL A 653 -19.75 11.35 -25.75
CA VAL A 653 -20.48 10.26 -25.11
C VAL A 653 -20.42 10.48 -23.60
N TYR A 654 -21.58 10.74 -22.99
CA TYR A 654 -21.73 10.84 -21.56
C TYR A 654 -22.10 9.48 -20.97
N LEU A 655 -21.41 9.06 -19.92
CA LEU A 655 -21.55 7.76 -19.27
C LEU A 655 -21.97 7.97 -17.82
N ASP A 656 -23.14 7.43 -17.48
CA ASP A 656 -23.63 7.34 -16.12
C ASP A 656 -22.94 6.16 -15.42
N LEU A 657 -22.13 6.45 -14.40
CA LEU A 657 -21.33 5.46 -13.66
C LEU A 657 -21.89 5.19 -12.27
N ARG A 658 -23.11 5.68 -11.96
CA ARG A 658 -23.70 5.51 -10.62
C ARG A 658 -23.91 4.04 -10.25
N GLY A 659 -24.18 3.18 -11.24
CA GLY A 659 -24.30 1.72 -11.05
C GLY A 659 -22.99 1.04 -10.71
N GLU A 660 -21.87 1.62 -11.14
CA GLU A 660 -20.50 1.13 -10.96
C GLU A 660 -19.75 1.94 -9.90
N HIS A 661 -20.45 2.74 -9.09
CA HIS A 661 -19.87 3.56 -8.03
C HIS A 661 -18.79 4.52 -8.52
N GLY A 662 -18.92 5.09 -9.72
CA GLY A 662 -17.94 6.01 -10.30
C GLY A 662 -16.76 5.33 -11.00
N TRP A 663 -16.70 4.00 -11.02
CA TRP A 663 -15.68 3.25 -11.73
C TRP A 663 -15.98 3.12 -13.22
N TYR A 664 -14.92 3.13 -14.04
CA TYR A 664 -15.02 2.86 -15.48
C TYR A 664 -13.86 1.97 -15.95
N ASP A 665 -14.12 1.10 -16.92
CA ASP A 665 -13.12 0.39 -17.71
C ASP A 665 -13.66 0.19 -19.13
N LEU A 666 -13.13 0.97 -20.06
CA LEU A 666 -13.69 1.15 -21.40
C LEU A 666 -12.62 0.84 -22.44
N THR A 667 -12.97 -0.03 -23.38
CA THR A 667 -12.19 -0.20 -24.62
C THR A 667 -12.86 0.57 -25.75
N VAL A 668 -12.10 1.41 -26.44
CA VAL A 668 -12.54 2.17 -27.61
C VAL A 668 -11.77 1.70 -28.84
N THR A 669 -12.48 1.31 -29.89
CA THR A 669 -11.94 0.98 -31.23
C THR A 669 -12.63 1.82 -32.30
N ALA A 670 -12.12 1.80 -33.53
CA ALA A 670 -12.68 2.58 -34.64
C ALA A 670 -12.75 1.80 -35.96
N SER A 671 -13.79 2.04 -36.76
CA SER A 671 -14.02 1.31 -38.02
C SER A 671 -13.02 1.61 -39.14
N THR A 672 -12.39 2.79 -39.10
CA THR A 672 -11.42 3.23 -40.12
C THR A 672 -9.98 2.84 -39.78
N ASP A 673 -9.74 2.24 -38.62
CA ASP A 673 -8.40 1.88 -38.15
C ASP A 673 -8.43 0.63 -37.28
N ALA A 674 -8.06 -0.51 -37.87
CA ALA A 674 -7.97 -1.78 -37.16
C ALA A 674 -6.88 -1.79 -36.06
N GLY A 675 -5.89 -0.92 -36.15
CA GLY A 675 -4.84 -0.74 -35.15
C GLY A 675 -5.24 0.20 -34.01
N PHE A 676 -6.24 1.07 -34.21
CA PHE A 676 -6.65 2.04 -33.20
C PHE A 676 -7.33 1.35 -32.02
N ARG A 677 -6.69 1.46 -30.85
CA ARG A 677 -7.27 1.03 -29.59
C ARG A 677 -6.93 2.01 -28.48
N ARG A 678 -7.94 2.37 -27.69
CA ARG A 678 -7.78 3.04 -26.41
C ARG A 678 -8.39 2.16 -25.32
N ARG A 679 -7.70 2.00 -24.19
CA ARG A 679 -8.33 1.51 -22.94
C ARG A 679 -8.26 2.65 -21.94
N LEU A 680 -9.38 2.97 -21.30
CA LEU A 680 -9.46 3.96 -20.25
C LEU A 680 -10.08 3.29 -19.04
N ALA A 681 -9.35 3.19 -17.94
CA ALA A 681 -9.88 2.69 -16.68
C ALA A 681 -9.47 3.55 -15.49
N GLY A 682 -10.31 3.59 -14.47
CA GLY A 682 -10.11 4.39 -13.26
C GLY A 682 -11.43 4.66 -12.53
N HIS A 683 -11.38 5.62 -11.63
CA HIS A 683 -12.53 6.06 -10.83
C HIS A 683 -12.68 7.58 -10.90
N VAL A 684 -13.91 8.06 -10.98
CA VAL A 684 -14.21 9.50 -10.88
C VAL A 684 -14.31 9.86 -9.41
N GLU A 685 -13.24 10.39 -8.84
CA GLU A 685 -13.23 10.86 -7.45
C GLU A 685 -14.19 12.05 -7.28
N THR A 686 -15.03 12.00 -6.24
CA THR A 686 -16.03 13.05 -5.95
C THR A 686 -15.77 13.78 -4.63
N GLY A 687 -14.64 13.49 -3.97
CA GLY A 687 -14.37 13.93 -2.59
C GLY A 687 -15.25 13.24 -1.54
N ARG A 688 -16.05 12.25 -1.93
CA ARG A 688 -16.93 11.47 -1.05
C ARG A 688 -16.53 10.00 -1.04
N ALA A 689 -16.84 9.34 0.07
CA ALA A 689 -16.74 7.88 0.19
C ALA A 689 -17.52 7.17 -0.94
N SER A 690 -16.98 6.06 -1.42
CA SER A 690 -17.53 5.25 -2.52
C SER A 690 -17.47 3.75 -2.17
N ALA A 691 -17.39 2.88 -3.18
CA ALA A 691 -17.09 1.46 -3.06
C ALA A 691 -15.81 1.11 -3.84
N SER A 692 -15.15 0.02 -3.44
CA SER A 692 -14.04 -0.59 -4.18
C SER A 692 -14.46 -0.99 -5.61
N ASP A 693 -13.49 -1.12 -6.51
CA ASP A 693 -13.73 -1.51 -7.90
C ASP A 693 -14.59 -2.80 -7.99
N PRO A 694 -15.75 -2.75 -8.68
CA PRO A 694 -16.67 -3.90 -8.79
C PRO A 694 -16.06 -5.16 -9.40
N ALA A 695 -15.01 -5.04 -10.22
CA ALA A 695 -14.38 -6.21 -10.85
C ALA A 695 -13.53 -7.05 -9.89
N LEU A 696 -13.10 -6.51 -8.75
CA LEU A 696 -12.17 -7.22 -7.85
C LEU A 696 -12.79 -8.48 -7.21
N GLY A 697 -14.12 -8.47 -7.02
CA GLY A 697 -14.85 -9.57 -6.39
C GLY A 697 -16.00 -10.09 -7.26
N ALA A 698 -15.90 -9.96 -8.58
CA ALA A 698 -16.93 -10.34 -9.55
C ALA A 698 -17.04 -11.85 -9.80
#